data_AF-A0AAU8XHE5-F1
#
_entry.id   AF-A0AAU8XHE5-F1
#
_cell.length_a   1.000
_cell.length_b   1.000
_cell.length_c   1.000
_cell.angle_alpha   90.00
_cell.angle_beta   90.00
_cell.angle_gamma   90.00
#
_symmetry.space_group_name_H-M   'P 1'
#
loop_
_entity.id
_entity.type
_entity.pdbx_description
1 polymer ?
#
loop_
_entity_poly.entity_id
_entity_poly.type
_entity_poly.pdbx_seq_one_letter_code
_entity_poly.pdbx_strand_id
1 'polypeptide(L)'
;MARKKSGNAAGNGILFGLVLVGGAIASVPKSAWIAIGIVAGVVAIVGGIGWLAAKRKARQASQQAYQAPKQKITKKVSQTDRRENALSFSLSEVAAPHKTTQVEPEFYSVQVEVASLPEFRIPEPVSRRPNAKWIPAGETVTVAEFSIPGGLLYVGDVLGSYDAQEPSLINPKLRIAKSHVDVQERLMPYWPSYHSISPEARRGYLQWLAGGRNDPEADTGYVFLFFYGLERRALLDGQGDSTASAEIPTIITEVHRLLAIYGDNRSFRGYANGFLSHIGGSASDPNLYLGRPPEAAPIGYEMPLPLRIALGQHAVNKHPMDADWGHAWALGDPNISKRTPVTRCGEVFASLFKLRYDSFHPKGLILPHNKTKLKASYRPASAVLRVPATAIDDLPDVMATSATRKIIQLLVEVCTTELEPYSRYLGRNPEAANTLEGLLQLPVMLWPQSARTELDDLEAKIGDDMIIMSFGELAGRFKSAGPLSRDKVLALARALESKQIGMEPDVVAGSRTPKAEDRIALFVTQPEDGALRATPAYNAASVTLDLASAVAAADGDTSHEEVALLSGHIDSWSHLSVAHRKRLKAHLQIQLQQPPTLASLNKRLDPLPIDAKRTIASFLAHLAQADGTVSPSEVKLLERVYKTLQLDSQLLYSDLHGAAAGSSMASNKAAGPEAQQPATAVKGATQPANGGFTLDHERIAQLQRETAAVSALLAQVFTEDQTDDHFSDSPISSAPANTSESAACIEAGRVDEQVTSSDIPGLDLEHSAFLRLLVSRTEWSRSELEEAASDMELMLDGALEQINDMGFDRFNMPVTEGDDPVEINADILEELTL
;
A
#
# COMPACT_ATOMS: atom_id res chain seq x y z
N MET A 1 39.26 -60.20 -39.13
CA MET A 1 38.14 -59.73 -39.99
C MET A 1 36.87 -60.47 -39.60
N ALA A 2 35.76 -59.72 -39.58
CA ALA A 2 34.38 -60.14 -39.74
C ALA A 2 33.68 -61.00 -38.66
N ARG A 3 32.79 -60.31 -37.95
CA ARG A 3 31.37 -60.64 -37.66
C ARG A 3 31.04 -61.99 -37.00
N LYS A 4 30.57 -61.91 -35.75
CA LYS A 4 29.29 -62.52 -35.37
C LYS A 4 28.67 -61.78 -34.18
N LYS A 5 27.48 -61.23 -34.43
CA LYS A 5 26.59 -60.55 -33.48
C LYS A 5 25.62 -61.62 -32.98
N SER A 6 25.69 -62.03 -31.71
CA SER A 6 24.63 -62.81 -31.06
C SER A 6 23.79 -61.84 -30.24
N GLY A 7 22.51 -61.73 -30.58
CA GLY A 7 21.55 -60.98 -29.79
C GLY A 7 21.28 -61.66 -28.46
N ASN A 8 20.81 -60.87 -27.50
CA ASN A 8 19.83 -61.38 -26.55
C ASN A 8 18.72 -60.34 -26.40
N ALA A 9 17.53 -60.80 -26.76
CA ALA A 9 16.27 -60.14 -26.58
C ALA A 9 15.95 -60.11 -25.08
N ALA A 10 15.94 -58.91 -24.50
CA ALA A 10 15.32 -58.63 -23.21
C ALA A 10 14.88 -57.16 -23.22
N GLY A 11 14.01 -56.81 -24.17
CA GLY A 11 13.53 -55.44 -24.36
C GLY A 11 12.07 -55.31 -24.79
N ASN A 12 11.33 -56.41 -24.91
CA ASN A 12 9.92 -56.37 -25.33
C ASN A 12 8.92 -56.68 -24.20
N GLY A 13 9.37 -56.97 -22.97
CA GLY A 13 8.45 -57.08 -21.81
C GLY A 13 8.15 -55.74 -21.15
N ILE A 14 9.13 -54.83 -21.11
CA ILE A 14 8.99 -53.50 -20.50
C ILE A 14 8.25 -52.54 -21.44
N LEU A 15 8.40 -52.73 -22.76
CA LEU A 15 7.68 -51.90 -23.74
C LEU A 15 6.19 -52.23 -23.80
N PHE A 16 5.77 -53.50 -23.68
CA PHE A 16 4.34 -53.84 -23.60
C PHE A 16 3.71 -53.49 -22.25
N GLY A 17 4.48 -53.54 -21.14
CA GLY A 17 4.03 -53.05 -19.83
C GLY A 17 3.86 -51.53 -19.80
N LEU A 18 4.78 -50.77 -20.38
CA LEU A 18 4.66 -49.31 -20.51
C LEU A 18 3.59 -48.88 -21.50
N VAL A 19 3.31 -49.68 -22.54
CA VAL A 19 2.22 -49.41 -23.49
C VAL A 19 0.84 -49.75 -22.91
N LEU A 20 0.72 -50.78 -22.05
CA LEU A 20 -0.53 -51.07 -21.33
C LEU A 20 -0.80 -50.10 -20.17
N VAL A 21 0.24 -49.68 -19.45
CA VAL A 21 0.11 -48.65 -18.40
C VAL A 21 -0.11 -47.26 -19.02
N GLY A 22 0.57 -46.95 -20.12
CA GLY A 22 0.33 -45.73 -20.90
C GLY A 22 -1.06 -45.68 -21.53
N GLY A 23 -1.57 -46.84 -21.99
CA GLY A 23 -2.94 -46.96 -22.53
C GLY A 23 -4.04 -46.80 -21.47
N ALA A 24 -3.80 -47.24 -20.24
CA ALA A 24 -4.73 -47.05 -19.12
C ALA A 24 -4.72 -45.62 -18.55
N ILE A 25 -3.59 -44.93 -18.62
CA ILE A 25 -3.45 -43.51 -18.21
C ILE A 25 -4.11 -42.58 -19.24
N ALA A 26 -4.16 -42.98 -20.51
CA ALA A 26 -4.75 -42.20 -21.60
C ALA A 26 -6.29 -42.28 -21.70
N SER A 27 -6.97 -43.20 -21.01
CA SER A 27 -8.43 -43.36 -21.06
C SER A 27 -9.20 -42.62 -19.94
N VAL A 28 -8.50 -41.88 -19.08
CA VAL A 28 -9.09 -41.14 -17.95
C VAL A 28 -9.54 -39.74 -18.39
N PRO A 29 -10.82 -39.33 -18.17
CA PRO A 29 -11.36 -38.00 -18.47
C PRO A 29 -10.48 -36.85 -17.98
N LYS A 30 -10.35 -35.75 -18.75
CA LYS A 30 -9.58 -34.56 -18.33
C LYS A 30 -10.08 -33.96 -17.01
N SER A 31 -11.40 -34.04 -16.75
CA SER A 31 -12.01 -33.68 -15.46
C SER A 31 -11.54 -34.57 -14.30
N ALA A 32 -11.20 -35.84 -14.56
CA ALA A 32 -10.66 -36.75 -13.56
C ALA A 32 -9.17 -36.48 -13.26
N TRP A 33 -8.37 -36.00 -14.22
CA TRP A 33 -7.01 -35.49 -13.93
C TRP A 33 -7.02 -34.18 -13.14
N ILE A 34 -8.01 -33.31 -13.38
CA ILE A 34 -8.23 -32.09 -12.58
C ILE A 34 -8.68 -32.46 -11.16
N ALA A 35 -9.59 -33.43 -11.01
CA ALA A 35 -9.99 -33.95 -9.71
C ALA A 35 -8.82 -34.65 -8.98
N ILE A 36 -8.00 -35.44 -9.67
CA ILE A 36 -6.78 -36.06 -9.12
C ILE A 36 -5.74 -34.99 -8.76
N GLY A 37 -5.62 -33.91 -9.54
CA GLY A 37 -4.74 -32.77 -9.24
C GLY A 37 -5.21 -31.97 -8.02
N ILE A 38 -6.52 -31.76 -7.87
CA ILE A 38 -7.12 -31.11 -6.68
C ILE A 38 -6.95 -32.01 -5.46
N VAL A 39 -7.18 -33.32 -5.58
CA VAL A 39 -6.97 -34.28 -4.49
C VAL A 39 -5.49 -34.40 -4.14
N ALA A 40 -4.58 -34.41 -5.12
CA ALA A 40 -3.13 -34.40 -4.88
C ALA A 40 -2.67 -33.07 -4.27
N GLY A 41 -3.27 -31.94 -4.65
CA GLY A 41 -3.05 -30.64 -4.03
C GLY A 41 -3.51 -30.59 -2.57
N VAL A 42 -4.71 -31.12 -2.28
CA VAL A 42 -5.22 -31.22 -0.91
C VAL A 42 -4.40 -32.20 -0.07
N VAL A 43 -3.96 -33.34 -0.63
CA VAL A 43 -3.06 -34.29 0.04
C VAL A 43 -1.66 -33.71 0.25
N ALA A 44 -1.16 -32.88 -0.67
CA ALA A 44 0.11 -32.16 -0.51
C ALA A 44 0.00 -31.03 0.53
N ILE A 45 -1.15 -30.36 0.63
CA ILE A 45 -1.41 -29.34 1.65
C ILE A 45 -1.59 -29.98 3.03
N VAL A 46 -2.36 -31.06 3.14
CA VAL A 46 -2.53 -31.82 4.40
C VAL A 46 -1.21 -32.51 4.80
N GLY A 47 -0.46 -33.05 3.82
CA GLY A 47 0.88 -33.60 4.01
C GLY A 47 1.90 -32.52 4.40
N GLY A 48 1.80 -31.31 3.85
CA GLY A 48 2.62 -30.15 4.20
C GLY A 48 2.33 -29.62 5.60
N ILE A 49 1.05 -29.57 6.00
CA ILE A 49 0.62 -29.25 7.37
C ILE A 49 1.06 -30.34 8.34
N GLY A 50 0.96 -31.61 7.96
CA GLY A 50 1.47 -32.76 8.72
C GLY A 50 3.00 -32.74 8.87
N TRP A 51 3.73 -32.38 7.81
CA TRP A 51 5.18 -32.23 7.82
C TRP A 51 5.62 -31.02 8.65
N LEU A 52 4.90 -29.89 8.60
CA LEU A 52 5.11 -28.73 9.46
C LEU A 52 4.81 -29.04 10.93
N ALA A 53 3.78 -29.83 11.22
CA ALA A 53 3.47 -30.29 12.57
C ALA A 53 4.50 -31.30 13.09
N ALA A 54 4.99 -32.21 12.24
CA ALA A 54 6.09 -33.12 12.54
C ALA A 54 7.42 -32.39 12.76
N LYS A 55 7.70 -31.35 11.95
CA LYS A 55 8.88 -30.47 12.08
C LYS A 55 8.80 -29.58 13.32
N ARG A 56 7.60 -29.17 13.74
CA ARG A 56 7.34 -28.50 15.03
C ARG A 56 7.51 -29.45 16.22
N LYS A 57 7.03 -30.69 16.14
CA LYS A 57 7.27 -31.73 17.17
C LYS A 57 8.76 -32.12 17.26
N ALA A 58 9.45 -32.23 16.12
CA ALA A 58 10.89 -32.47 16.08
C ALA A 58 11.68 -31.30 16.68
N ARG A 59 11.31 -30.04 16.37
CA ARG A 59 11.91 -28.84 17.00
C ARG A 59 11.62 -28.73 18.50
N GLN A 60 10.43 -29.12 18.96
CA GLN A 60 10.11 -29.20 20.40
C GLN A 60 10.90 -30.30 21.11
N ALA A 61 11.11 -31.46 20.46
CA ALA A 61 11.99 -32.52 20.97
C ALA A 61 13.47 -32.09 21.00
N SER A 62 13.93 -31.31 20.01
CA SER A 62 15.28 -30.71 19.99
C SER A 62 15.46 -29.60 21.03
N GLN A 63 14.40 -28.87 21.39
CA GLN A 63 14.42 -27.85 22.45
C GLN A 63 14.38 -28.46 23.86
N GLN A 64 13.72 -29.61 24.05
CA GLN A 64 13.80 -30.36 25.31
C GLN A 64 15.14 -31.08 25.51
N ALA A 65 15.84 -31.45 24.43
CA ALA A 65 17.21 -31.97 24.51
C ALA A 65 18.27 -30.90 24.85
N TYR A 66 17.93 -29.61 24.80
CA TYR A 66 18.83 -28.48 25.08
C TYR A 66 18.77 -27.97 26.53
N GLN A 67 17.97 -28.59 27.40
CA GLN A 67 17.94 -28.35 28.84
C GLN A 67 18.54 -29.53 29.63
N ALA A 68 19.84 -29.77 29.44
CA ALA A 68 20.65 -30.53 30.39
C ALA A 68 21.96 -29.75 30.65
N PRO A 69 22.48 -29.72 31.89
CA PRO A 69 23.47 -28.73 32.31
C PRO A 69 24.86 -28.98 31.69
N LYS A 70 25.49 -27.89 31.23
CA LYS A 70 26.85 -27.85 30.67
C LYS A 70 27.92 -28.21 31.71
N GLN A 71 28.73 -29.24 31.42
CA GLN A 71 30.07 -29.39 32.01
C GLN A 71 31.12 -28.69 31.15
N LYS A 72 32.02 -27.99 31.84
CA LYS A 72 33.12 -27.17 31.32
C LYS A 72 34.16 -28.03 30.59
N ILE A 73 34.52 -27.66 29.35
CA ILE A 73 35.85 -27.94 28.80
C ILE A 73 36.33 -26.72 27.98
N THR A 74 37.42 -26.16 28.47
CA THR A 74 38.36 -25.22 27.84
C THR A 74 39.05 -25.82 26.61
N LYS A 75 39.23 -25.03 25.53
CA LYS A 75 40.48 -24.92 24.73
C LYS A 75 40.29 -23.90 23.60
N LYS A 76 41.12 -22.85 23.62
CA LYS A 76 42.27 -22.61 22.72
C LYS A 76 41.87 -22.11 21.33
N VAL A 77 42.05 -20.80 21.18
CA VAL A 77 42.18 -20.08 19.90
C VAL A 77 43.51 -20.46 19.27
N SER A 78 43.47 -20.91 18.02
CA SER A 78 44.61 -20.90 17.10
C SER A 78 44.59 -19.58 16.34
N GLN A 79 45.73 -18.90 16.36
CA GLN A 79 46.10 -17.81 15.45
C GLN A 79 46.66 -18.41 14.15
N THR A 80 46.38 -17.77 13.03
CA THR A 80 47.15 -17.87 11.80
C THR A 80 47.97 -16.59 11.57
N ASP A 81 49.24 -16.82 11.28
CA ASP A 81 50.19 -16.09 10.45
C ASP A 81 50.56 -14.63 10.71
N ARG A 82 51.81 -14.46 11.19
CA ARG A 82 52.72 -13.44 10.66
C ARG A 82 54.20 -13.84 10.78
N ARG A 83 54.80 -13.96 9.60
CA ARG A 83 56.19 -13.67 9.18
C ARG A 83 57.38 -14.35 9.89
N GLU A 84 58.10 -15.05 9.02
CA GLU A 84 59.43 -15.66 9.17
C GLU A 84 60.50 -14.67 9.65
N ASN A 85 61.37 -15.14 10.54
CA ASN A 85 62.80 -14.86 10.49
C ASN A 85 63.56 -16.07 11.04
N ALA A 86 64.55 -16.49 10.25
CA ALA A 86 65.23 -17.77 10.29
C ALA A 86 66.19 -17.95 11.48
N LEU A 87 66.24 -19.16 12.06
CA LEU A 87 67.44 -19.75 12.65
C LEU A 87 67.41 -21.29 12.52
N SER A 88 68.54 -21.85 12.09
CA SER A 88 68.77 -23.23 11.66
C SER A 88 68.93 -24.24 12.79
N PHE A 89 68.42 -25.47 12.61
CA PHE A 89 68.71 -26.64 13.43
C PHE A 89 69.51 -27.68 12.63
N SER A 90 70.50 -28.30 13.28
CA SER A 90 71.17 -29.52 12.80
C SER A 90 71.04 -30.60 13.87
N LEU A 91 70.65 -31.80 13.46
CA LEU A 91 70.54 -32.99 14.30
C LEU A 91 71.47 -34.08 13.75
N SER A 92 72.27 -34.69 14.62
CA SER A 92 73.04 -35.90 14.30
C SER A 92 72.75 -36.98 15.32
N GLU A 93 71.87 -37.88 14.88
CA GLU A 93 71.69 -39.32 15.12
C GLU A 93 72.71 -40.08 16.01
N VAL A 94 72.22 -40.86 16.99
CA VAL A 94 72.84 -42.14 17.44
C VAL A 94 71.75 -43.16 17.84
N ALA A 95 71.94 -44.40 17.38
CA ALA A 95 71.12 -45.59 17.54
C ALA A 95 71.07 -46.21 18.97
N ALA A 96 69.98 -46.92 19.26
CA ALA A 96 69.78 -47.82 20.42
C ALA A 96 70.38 -49.23 20.14
N PRO A 97 70.25 -50.30 20.98
CA PRO A 97 69.59 -50.44 22.31
C PRO A 97 70.35 -51.31 23.35
N HIS A 98 70.00 -51.26 24.66
CA HIS A 98 69.70 -52.45 25.48
C HIS A 98 69.39 -52.18 26.98
N LYS A 99 68.21 -52.68 27.39
CA LYS A 99 67.91 -53.51 28.58
C LYS A 99 68.10 -52.99 30.03
N THR A 100 66.92 -52.86 30.66
CA THR A 100 66.50 -53.34 32.01
C THR A 100 66.60 -52.38 33.21
N THR A 101 65.47 -52.34 33.93
CA THR A 101 65.27 -52.11 35.37
C THR A 101 64.81 -50.71 35.79
N GLN A 102 63.48 -50.61 35.95
CA GLN A 102 62.76 -50.11 37.12
C GLN A 102 63.45 -49.08 38.07
N VAL A 103 62.71 -47.98 38.25
CA VAL A 103 62.47 -47.20 39.49
C VAL A 103 63.07 -45.77 39.53
N GLU A 104 62.14 -44.82 39.69
CA GLU A 104 62.24 -43.40 40.08
C GLU A 104 62.79 -42.37 39.07
N PRO A 105 62.06 -41.26 38.81
CA PRO A 105 62.57 -40.18 37.98
C PRO A 105 63.56 -39.32 38.79
N GLU A 106 64.85 -39.48 38.51
CA GLU A 106 65.88 -38.52 38.87
C GLU A 106 65.60 -37.15 38.24
N PHE A 107 65.65 -36.11 39.06
CA PHE A 107 65.56 -34.72 38.63
C PHE A 107 66.77 -34.35 37.78
N TYR A 108 66.56 -34.05 36.49
CA TYR A 108 67.57 -33.38 35.66
C TYR A 108 67.41 -31.87 35.78
N SER A 109 68.36 -31.22 36.46
CA SER A 109 68.52 -29.77 36.43
C SER A 109 69.21 -29.35 35.13
N VAL A 110 68.46 -28.70 34.23
CA VAL A 110 69.07 -27.95 33.12
C VAL A 110 69.44 -26.57 33.66
N GLN A 111 70.73 -26.33 33.86
CA GLN A 111 71.24 -24.97 34.08
C GLN A 111 71.21 -24.22 32.75
N VAL A 112 70.22 -23.34 32.59
CA VAL A 112 70.28 -22.30 31.57
C VAL A 112 71.05 -21.14 32.18
N GLU A 113 72.30 -20.97 31.76
CA GLU A 113 73.11 -19.80 32.07
C GLU A 113 72.52 -18.61 31.29
N VAL A 114 71.64 -17.84 31.94
CA VAL A 114 71.14 -16.59 31.39
C VAL A 114 72.27 -15.57 31.53
N ALA A 115 72.96 -15.30 30.43
CA ALA A 115 73.83 -14.14 30.32
C ALA A 115 73.06 -12.90 30.78
N SER A 116 73.61 -12.20 31.79
CA SER A 116 73.03 -11.02 32.40
C SER A 116 72.72 -9.95 31.33
N LEU A 117 71.45 -9.77 31.01
CA LEU A 117 70.98 -8.57 30.31
C LEU A 117 70.91 -7.42 31.31
N PRO A 118 71.25 -6.19 30.91
CA PRO A 118 71.19 -5.03 31.79
C PRO A 118 69.76 -4.84 32.32
N GLU A 119 69.64 -4.69 33.63
CA GLU A 119 68.39 -4.44 34.35
C GLU A 119 67.78 -3.11 33.88
N PHE A 120 66.87 -3.15 32.92
CA PHE A 120 65.98 -2.03 32.65
C PHE A 120 64.89 -2.03 33.71
N ARG A 121 65.03 -1.19 34.74
CA ARG A 121 63.91 -0.82 35.62
C ARG A 121 62.81 -0.20 34.75
N ILE A 122 61.68 -0.88 34.64
CA ILE A 122 60.43 -0.26 34.19
C ILE A 122 60.14 0.87 35.21
N PRO A 123 60.11 2.15 34.82
CA PRO A 123 59.72 3.21 35.73
C PRO A 123 58.31 2.89 36.26
N GLU A 124 58.10 3.02 37.57
CA GLU A 124 56.77 2.89 38.14
C GLU A 124 55.80 3.81 37.36
N PRO A 125 54.61 3.34 36.97
CA PRO A 125 53.65 4.17 36.25
C PRO A 125 53.35 5.38 37.11
N VAL A 126 53.69 6.56 36.59
CA VAL A 126 53.40 7.83 37.25
C VAL A 126 51.89 7.90 37.44
N SER A 127 51.40 7.64 38.65
CA SER A 127 49.98 7.81 38.98
C SER A 127 49.66 9.31 38.84
N ARG A 128 49.22 9.71 37.64
CA ARG A 128 48.80 11.08 37.36
C ARG A 128 47.53 11.33 38.19
N ARG A 129 47.68 12.06 39.29
CA ARG A 129 46.53 12.53 40.07
C ARG A 129 45.65 13.41 39.17
N PRO A 130 44.31 13.26 39.21
CA PRO A 130 43.43 14.12 38.45
C PRO A 130 43.64 15.57 38.92
N ASN A 131 43.90 16.46 37.96
CA ASN A 131 44.21 17.87 38.20
C ASN A 131 43.33 18.80 37.35
N ALA A 132 42.35 18.24 36.64
CA ALA A 132 41.39 19.02 35.89
C ALA A 132 40.37 19.69 36.82
N LYS A 133 40.05 20.94 36.51
CA LYS A 133 39.10 21.78 37.24
C LYS A 133 37.92 22.09 36.32
N TRP A 134 36.70 21.97 36.87
CA TRP A 134 35.50 22.53 36.27
C TRP A 134 35.45 24.05 36.50
N ILE A 135 35.26 24.81 35.42
CA ILE A 135 35.05 26.25 35.47
C ILE A 135 33.53 26.49 35.42
N PRO A 136 32.90 26.97 36.50
CA PRO A 136 31.44 27.14 36.57
C PRO A 136 30.95 28.28 35.68
N ALA A 137 29.64 28.34 35.48
CA ALA A 137 29.01 29.36 34.64
C ALA A 137 29.34 30.79 35.14
N GLY A 138 29.69 31.67 34.20
CA GLY A 138 29.98 33.08 34.49
C GLY A 138 31.43 33.35 34.93
N GLU A 139 32.24 32.33 35.20
CA GLU A 139 33.68 32.51 35.43
C GLU A 139 34.46 32.62 34.11
N THR A 140 35.53 33.40 34.11
CA THR A 140 36.46 33.54 32.98
C THR A 140 37.73 32.74 33.26
N VAL A 141 38.21 32.00 32.27
CA VAL A 141 39.47 31.23 32.35
C VAL A 141 40.41 31.62 31.21
N THR A 142 41.70 31.70 31.52
CA THR A 142 42.74 31.93 30.50
C THR A 142 43.40 30.61 30.11
N VAL A 143 43.37 30.30 28.81
CA VAL A 143 44.04 29.12 28.23
C VAL A 143 44.95 29.60 27.10
N ALA A 144 46.26 29.35 27.25
CA ALA A 144 47.29 29.94 26.40
C ALA A 144 47.14 31.48 26.33
N GLU A 145 46.88 32.03 25.15
CA GLU A 145 46.69 33.46 24.89
C GLU A 145 45.21 33.90 24.91
N PHE A 146 44.26 32.97 25.07
CA PHE A 146 42.83 33.24 24.99
C PHE A 146 42.21 33.45 26.37
N SER A 147 41.43 34.53 26.51
CA SER A 147 40.55 34.77 27.65
C SER A 147 39.15 34.26 27.29
N ILE A 148 38.70 33.19 27.94
CA ILE A 148 37.46 32.49 27.62
C ILE A 148 36.39 32.88 28.65
N PRO A 149 35.36 33.66 28.27
CA PRO A 149 34.29 34.07 29.18
C PRO A 149 33.18 33.02 29.29
N GLY A 150 32.47 33.03 30.41
CA GLY A 150 31.20 32.31 30.58
C GLY A 150 31.28 30.89 31.16
N GLY A 151 32.48 30.30 31.22
CA GLY A 151 32.73 29.01 31.89
C GLY A 151 32.00 27.82 31.26
N LEU A 152 31.57 26.86 32.10
CA LEU A 152 31.01 25.56 31.75
C LEU A 152 32.01 24.61 31.04
N LEU A 153 33.27 24.60 31.49
CA LEU A 153 34.37 23.93 30.80
C LEU A 153 35.23 23.13 31.78
N TYR A 154 35.79 22.00 31.32
CA TYR A 154 36.87 21.31 32.03
C TYR A 154 38.22 21.76 31.50
N VAL A 155 39.10 22.21 32.40
CA VAL A 155 40.47 22.63 32.06
C VAL A 155 41.49 21.90 32.95
N GLY A 156 42.49 21.27 32.35
CA GLY A 156 43.59 20.62 33.05
C GLY A 156 44.23 19.47 32.28
N ASP A 157 45.04 18.64 32.94
CA ASP A 157 45.82 17.59 32.28
C ASP A 157 45.07 16.25 32.27
N VAL A 158 44.44 15.90 33.39
CA VAL A 158 43.77 14.61 33.61
C VAL A 158 42.51 14.81 34.46
N LEU A 159 41.37 14.29 33.99
CA LEU A 159 40.06 14.36 34.67
C LEU A 159 39.62 13.00 35.31
N GLY A 160 40.37 11.90 35.11
CA GLY A 160 40.03 10.57 35.66
C GLY A 160 41.16 9.53 35.55
N SER A 161 40.94 8.32 36.07
CA SER A 161 41.92 7.22 36.04
C SER A 161 41.88 6.43 34.72
N TYR A 162 43.08 6.08 34.23
CA TYR A 162 43.44 5.40 32.98
C TYR A 162 42.38 4.44 32.38
N ASP A 163 41.77 4.86 31.27
CA ASP A 163 41.59 4.04 30.05
C ASP A 163 40.86 4.79 28.91
N ALA A 164 40.19 5.92 29.18
CA ALA A 164 39.63 6.77 28.13
C ALA A 164 39.86 8.25 28.45
N GLN A 165 40.44 8.97 27.48
CA GLN A 165 40.70 10.39 27.62
C GLN A 165 39.42 11.19 27.37
N GLU A 166 39.03 12.02 28.33
CA GLU A 166 37.83 12.86 28.22
C GLU A 166 37.91 13.80 27.00
N PRO A 167 37.01 13.67 26.00
CA PRO A 167 37.07 14.46 24.78
C PRO A 167 36.91 15.96 25.00
N SER A 168 36.12 16.36 26.02
CA SER A 168 35.85 17.76 26.36
C SER A 168 36.95 18.46 27.17
N LEU A 169 37.97 17.72 27.65
CA LEU A 169 38.98 18.28 28.53
C LEU A 169 39.98 19.15 27.76
N ILE A 170 39.95 20.45 28.05
CA ILE A 170 40.92 21.41 27.52
C ILE A 170 42.24 21.23 28.28
N ASN A 171 43.24 20.66 27.62
CA ASN A 171 44.59 20.50 28.16
C ASN A 171 45.50 21.66 27.71
N PRO A 172 45.88 22.60 28.61
CA PRO A 172 46.70 23.76 28.26
C PRO A 172 48.14 23.41 27.85
N LYS A 173 48.59 22.17 28.08
CA LYS A 173 49.94 21.71 27.72
C LYS A 173 50.04 21.29 26.24
N LEU A 174 48.91 21.09 25.56
CA LEU A 174 48.90 20.71 24.15
C LEU A 174 49.20 21.91 23.26
N ARG A 175 49.89 21.66 22.15
CA ARG A 175 50.26 22.71 21.20
C ARG A 175 49.02 23.26 20.50
N ILE A 176 49.00 24.58 20.33
CA ILE A 176 48.03 25.32 19.51
C ILE A 176 48.77 26.03 18.38
N ALA A 177 48.12 26.21 17.24
CA ALA A 177 48.67 26.99 16.13
C ALA A 177 48.85 28.48 16.53
N LYS A 178 49.77 29.17 15.86
CA LYS A 178 50.07 30.60 16.13
C LYS A 178 49.24 31.56 15.29
N SER A 179 48.91 31.17 14.06
CA SER A 179 48.13 31.98 13.12
C SER A 179 46.64 31.84 13.39
N HIS A 180 45.88 32.90 13.14
CA HIS A 180 44.42 32.86 13.15
C HIS A 180 43.88 31.69 12.31
N VAL A 181 42.88 30.98 12.83
CA VAL A 181 42.15 29.92 12.14
C VAL A 181 40.72 30.40 11.87
N ASP A 182 40.22 30.14 10.67
CA ASP A 182 38.81 30.34 10.34
C ASP A 182 37.98 29.25 11.04
N VAL A 183 37.03 29.66 11.89
CA VAL A 183 36.21 28.73 12.68
C VAL A 183 35.16 28.01 11.84
N GLN A 184 34.95 28.42 10.58
CA GLN A 184 34.06 27.74 9.63
C GLN A 184 34.76 26.56 8.95
N GLU A 185 36.09 26.50 8.98
CA GLU A 185 36.86 25.43 8.35
C GLU A 185 36.70 24.12 9.11
N ARG A 186 36.34 23.06 8.39
CA ARG A 186 36.19 21.71 8.95
C ARG A 186 37.55 21.07 9.19
N LEU A 187 38.10 21.29 10.38
CA LEU A 187 39.42 20.80 10.80
C LEU A 187 39.38 19.51 11.65
N MET A 188 38.19 18.95 11.89
CA MET A 188 37.99 17.88 12.85
C MET A 188 37.24 16.66 12.27
N PRO A 189 37.54 15.45 12.76
CA PRO A 189 36.78 14.25 12.43
C PRO A 189 35.38 14.31 13.05
N TYR A 190 34.49 13.40 12.63
CA TYR A 190 33.10 13.36 13.08
C TYR A 190 32.94 13.25 14.62
N TRP A 191 33.82 12.50 15.29
CA TRP A 191 33.86 12.38 16.76
C TRP A 191 35.15 13.03 17.31
N PRO A 192 35.17 14.36 17.49
CA PRO A 192 36.37 15.07 17.91
C PRO A 192 36.73 14.80 19.37
N SER A 193 38.01 14.85 19.69
CA SER A 193 38.51 14.93 21.06
C SER A 193 39.57 16.01 21.14
N TYR A 194 39.48 16.92 22.11
CA TYR A 194 40.43 18.03 22.25
C TYR A 194 41.89 17.54 22.28
N HIS A 195 42.12 16.33 22.80
CA HIS A 195 43.45 15.75 22.82
C HIS A 195 43.95 15.33 21.44
N SER A 196 43.13 14.71 20.60
CA SER A 196 43.58 14.11 19.32
C SER A 196 43.53 15.09 18.15
N ILE A 197 42.73 16.16 18.23
CA ILE A 197 42.61 17.15 17.15
C ILE A 197 43.93 17.92 16.92
N SER A 198 44.09 18.48 15.72
CA SER A 198 45.28 19.22 15.32
C SER A 198 45.50 20.51 16.15
N PRO A 199 46.72 21.04 16.24
CA PRO A 199 46.98 22.34 16.86
C PRO A 199 46.14 23.49 16.26
N GLU A 200 45.83 23.42 14.97
CA GLU A 200 44.97 24.36 14.25
C GLU A 200 43.53 24.27 14.76
N ALA A 201 42.97 23.05 14.81
CA ALA A 201 41.63 22.82 15.36
C ALA A 201 41.51 23.22 16.84
N ARG A 202 42.54 22.96 17.67
CA ARG A 202 42.55 23.44 19.06
C ARG A 202 42.51 24.97 19.13
N ARG A 203 43.25 25.65 18.24
CA ARG A 203 43.22 27.12 18.18
C ARG A 203 41.83 27.61 17.78
N GLY A 204 41.25 27.07 16.71
CA GLY A 204 39.90 27.40 16.25
C GLY A 204 38.86 27.21 17.36
N TYR A 205 38.93 26.10 18.10
CA TYR A 205 38.06 25.86 19.25
C TYR A 205 38.21 26.93 20.34
N LEU A 206 39.44 27.30 20.70
CA LEU A 206 39.68 28.35 21.69
C LEU A 206 39.24 29.74 21.19
N GLN A 207 39.37 30.03 19.89
CA GLN A 207 38.84 31.25 19.28
C GLN A 207 37.31 31.31 19.37
N TRP A 208 36.63 30.21 19.03
CA TRP A 208 35.17 30.10 19.14
C TRP A 208 34.68 30.26 20.59
N LEU A 209 35.38 29.62 21.55
CA LEU A 209 35.11 29.77 22.98
C LEU A 209 35.30 31.22 23.46
N ALA A 210 36.42 31.86 23.08
CA ALA A 210 36.72 33.25 23.43
C ALA A 210 35.74 34.24 22.77
N GLY A 211 35.23 33.93 21.57
CA GLY A 211 34.20 34.67 20.86
C GLY A 211 32.80 34.58 21.49
N GLY A 212 32.63 33.80 22.56
CA GLY A 212 31.36 33.68 23.28
C GLY A 212 30.41 32.61 22.73
N ARG A 213 30.90 31.70 21.87
CA ARG A 213 30.14 30.51 21.41
C ARG A 213 28.83 30.89 20.69
N ASN A 214 28.88 31.89 19.81
CA ASN A 214 27.71 32.49 19.18
C ASN A 214 27.81 32.64 17.65
N ASP A 215 28.90 32.20 17.02
CA ASP A 215 29.07 32.22 15.57
C ASP A 215 28.23 31.10 14.91
N PRO A 216 27.16 31.41 14.17
CA PRO A 216 26.26 30.40 13.58
C PRO A 216 26.94 29.50 12.55
N GLU A 217 27.99 30.00 11.89
CA GLU A 217 28.69 29.30 10.80
C GLU A 217 29.89 28.47 11.30
N ALA A 218 30.18 28.49 12.61
CA ALA A 218 31.28 27.73 13.16
C ALA A 218 31.10 26.21 12.95
N ASP A 219 32.20 25.50 12.69
CA ASP A 219 32.21 24.05 12.53
C ASP A 219 31.54 23.37 13.74
N THR A 220 30.58 22.51 13.47
CA THR A 220 29.75 21.89 14.51
C THR A 220 30.57 21.00 15.45
N GLY A 221 31.75 20.54 15.05
CA GLY A 221 32.64 19.78 15.93
C GLY A 221 33.08 20.58 17.16
N TYR A 222 33.16 21.91 17.07
CA TYR A 222 33.45 22.78 18.22
C TYR A 222 32.29 22.76 19.22
N VAL A 223 31.06 22.82 18.71
CA VAL A 223 29.83 22.71 19.51
C VAL A 223 29.76 21.36 20.22
N PHE A 224 30.11 20.26 19.53
CA PHE A 224 30.15 18.92 20.11
C PHE A 224 31.21 18.79 21.22
N LEU A 225 32.43 19.29 21.02
CA LEU A 225 33.47 19.27 22.06
C LEU A 225 33.02 19.97 23.35
N PHE A 226 32.34 21.10 23.21
CA PHE A 226 31.75 21.81 24.33
C PHE A 226 30.58 21.03 24.96
N PHE A 227 29.68 20.52 24.13
CA PHE A 227 28.51 19.75 24.56
C PHE A 227 28.89 18.49 25.34
N TYR A 228 29.97 17.78 24.97
CA TYR A 228 30.47 16.63 25.72
C TYR A 228 30.77 16.95 27.19
N GLY A 229 31.26 18.17 27.47
CA GLY A 229 31.54 18.62 28.84
C GLY A 229 30.26 18.86 29.63
N LEU A 230 29.26 19.50 29.00
CA LEU A 230 27.93 19.70 29.59
C LEU A 230 27.26 18.36 29.92
N GLU A 231 27.34 17.43 28.98
CA GLU A 231 26.77 16.10 29.07
C GLU A 231 27.40 15.29 30.21
N ARG A 232 28.74 15.32 30.32
CA ARG A 232 29.46 14.72 31.45
C ARG A 232 29.04 15.32 32.78
N ARG A 233 28.99 16.66 32.86
CA ARG A 233 28.71 17.37 34.11
C ARG A 233 27.33 17.02 34.64
N ALA A 234 26.33 16.95 33.76
CA ALA A 234 24.97 16.62 34.14
C ALA A 234 24.77 15.12 34.44
N LEU A 235 25.35 14.23 33.63
CA LEU A 235 25.01 12.80 33.67
C LEU A 235 25.92 11.96 34.58
N LEU A 236 27.21 12.33 34.71
CA LEU A 236 28.16 11.61 35.56
C LEU A 236 28.41 12.37 36.87
N ASP A 237 28.89 13.61 36.80
CA ASP A 237 29.26 14.35 38.01
C ASP A 237 28.04 14.63 38.89
N GLY A 238 26.88 14.94 38.28
CA GLY A 238 25.62 15.17 38.98
C GLY A 238 25.16 14.01 39.87
N GLN A 239 25.49 12.75 39.54
CA GLN A 239 25.07 11.59 40.34
C GLN A 239 25.77 11.50 41.71
N GLY A 240 26.99 12.06 41.82
CA GLY A 240 27.81 11.97 43.03
C GLY A 240 28.07 13.31 43.73
N ASP A 241 27.81 14.43 43.06
CA ASP A 241 28.12 15.78 43.55
C ASP A 241 26.88 16.70 43.50
N SER A 242 26.43 17.13 44.68
CA SER A 242 25.31 18.06 44.83
C SER A 242 25.54 19.41 44.15
N THR A 243 26.80 19.86 44.01
CA THR A 243 27.12 21.12 43.34
C THR A 243 26.93 21.00 41.83
N ALA A 244 27.35 19.87 41.23
CA ALA A 244 27.12 19.57 39.82
C ALA A 244 25.62 19.41 39.51
N SER A 245 24.87 18.76 40.41
CA SER A 245 23.41 18.65 40.30
C SER A 245 22.71 20.02 40.29
N ALA A 246 23.16 20.98 41.12
CA ALA A 246 22.59 22.31 41.17
C ALA A 246 22.84 23.13 39.88
N GLU A 247 23.83 22.76 39.06
CA GLU A 247 24.13 23.42 37.78
C GLU A 247 23.28 22.90 36.60
N ILE A 248 22.53 21.81 36.77
CA ILE A 248 21.72 21.20 35.70
C ILE A 248 20.75 22.20 35.03
N PRO A 249 19.99 23.05 35.75
CA PRO A 249 19.12 24.05 35.11
C PRO A 249 19.88 25.05 34.23
N THR A 250 21.09 25.43 34.63
CA THR A 250 21.98 26.30 33.86
C THR A 250 22.47 25.59 32.60
N ILE A 251 22.84 24.30 32.72
CA ILE A 251 23.24 23.47 31.58
C ILE A 251 22.08 23.33 30.59
N ILE A 252 20.86 23.06 31.06
CA ILE A 252 19.65 22.99 30.22
C ILE A 252 19.43 24.30 29.46
N THR A 253 19.61 25.44 30.13
CA THR A 253 19.47 26.77 29.49
C THR A 253 20.52 26.96 28.40
N GLU A 254 21.77 26.56 28.65
CA GLU A 254 22.84 26.64 27.66
C GLU A 254 22.61 25.71 26.46
N VAL A 255 22.11 24.49 26.68
CA VAL A 255 21.77 23.57 25.57
C VAL A 255 20.64 24.13 24.71
N HIS A 256 19.61 24.74 25.30
CA HIS A 256 18.57 25.45 24.53
C HIS A 256 19.16 26.63 23.72
N ARG A 257 20.10 27.39 24.29
CA ARG A 257 20.79 28.48 23.57
C ARG A 257 21.57 27.93 22.37
N LEU A 258 22.31 26.84 22.54
CA LEU A 258 23.04 26.19 21.45
C LEU A 258 22.08 25.64 20.38
N LEU A 259 20.95 25.05 20.77
CA LEU A 259 19.91 24.60 19.84
C LEU A 259 19.31 25.77 19.04
N ALA A 260 19.16 26.94 19.63
CA ALA A 260 18.66 28.12 18.92
C ALA A 260 19.64 28.64 17.85
N ILE A 261 20.94 28.36 17.98
CA ILE A 261 21.99 28.82 17.06
C ILE A 261 22.34 27.73 16.04
N TYR A 262 22.48 26.49 16.48
CA TYR A 262 23.00 25.36 15.70
C TYR A 262 21.96 24.25 15.43
N GLY A 263 20.68 24.52 15.72
CA GLY A 263 19.60 23.54 15.62
C GLY A 263 19.30 23.05 14.19
N ASP A 264 19.76 23.78 13.18
CA ASP A 264 19.65 23.36 11.78
C ASP A 264 20.52 22.12 11.47
N ASN A 265 21.58 21.90 12.24
CA ASN A 265 22.37 20.67 12.15
C ASN A 265 21.57 19.49 12.74
N ARG A 266 21.16 18.57 11.86
CA ARG A 266 20.32 17.40 12.22
C ARG A 266 20.93 16.54 13.33
N SER A 267 22.25 16.31 13.29
CA SER A 267 22.95 15.48 14.28
C SER A 267 22.97 16.15 15.65
N PHE A 268 23.40 17.41 15.74
CA PHE A 268 23.43 18.14 17.00
C PHE A 268 22.03 18.26 17.60
N ARG A 269 21.03 18.60 16.78
CA ARG A 269 19.63 18.67 17.19
C ARG A 269 19.15 17.35 17.80
N GLY A 270 19.51 16.21 17.21
CA GLY A 270 19.17 14.89 17.73
C GLY A 270 19.76 14.62 19.12
N TYR A 271 21.07 14.80 19.29
CA TYR A 271 21.74 14.57 20.57
C TYR A 271 21.28 15.53 21.67
N ALA A 272 21.15 16.82 21.36
CA ALA A 272 20.72 17.83 22.32
C ALA A 272 19.27 17.62 22.78
N ASN A 273 18.34 17.30 21.86
CA ASN A 273 16.96 16.98 22.25
C ASN A 273 16.87 15.66 23.04
N GLY A 274 17.68 14.66 22.69
CA GLY A 274 17.78 13.42 23.45
C GLY A 274 18.27 13.65 24.88
N PHE A 275 19.30 14.50 25.04
CA PHE A 275 19.84 14.89 26.34
C PHE A 275 18.80 15.61 27.21
N LEU A 276 18.14 16.62 26.65
CA LEU A 276 17.09 17.38 27.32
C LEU A 276 15.93 16.47 27.74
N SER A 277 15.52 15.55 26.87
CA SER A 277 14.45 14.58 27.15
C SER A 277 14.83 13.63 28.29
N HIS A 278 16.10 13.20 28.34
CA HIS A 278 16.58 12.30 29.40
C HIS A 278 16.65 12.99 30.76
N ILE A 279 17.18 14.22 30.83
CA ILE A 279 17.31 14.96 32.09
C ILE A 279 15.96 15.53 32.56
N GLY A 280 15.13 15.99 31.63
CA GLY A 280 13.79 16.49 31.92
C GLY A 280 12.78 15.41 32.32
N GLY A 281 13.06 14.12 32.04
CA GLY A 281 12.17 12.99 32.25
C GLY A 281 11.94 12.53 33.70
N SER A 282 12.32 13.32 34.70
CA SER A 282 12.21 12.91 36.13
C SER A 282 10.85 13.21 36.78
N ALA A 283 9.88 13.76 36.05
CA ALA A 283 8.51 13.99 36.53
C ALA A 283 7.50 13.50 35.49
N SER A 284 7.32 12.18 35.40
CA SER A 284 6.26 11.57 34.59
C SER A 284 4.89 11.94 35.20
N ASP A 285 4.05 12.68 34.47
CA ASP A 285 2.64 12.82 34.85
C ASP A 285 2.00 11.42 34.89
N PRO A 286 1.47 10.98 36.04
CA PRO A 286 0.90 9.63 36.18
C PRO A 286 -0.32 9.38 35.29
N ASN A 287 -0.89 10.42 34.67
CA ASN A 287 -2.14 10.37 33.91
C ASN A 287 -1.97 10.67 32.41
N LEU A 288 -0.76 10.60 31.84
CA LEU A 288 -0.52 10.85 30.41
C LEU A 288 -1.42 9.99 29.50
N TYR A 289 -1.69 8.76 29.91
CA TYR A 289 -2.56 7.82 29.18
C TYR A 289 -4.03 8.27 29.04
N LEU A 290 -4.51 9.21 29.86
CA LEU A 290 -5.87 9.78 29.76
C LEU A 290 -5.96 10.93 28.75
N GLY A 291 -4.81 11.48 28.34
CA GLY A 291 -4.73 12.56 27.38
C GLY A 291 -4.66 12.08 25.94
N ARG A 292 -4.35 13.01 25.04
CA ARG A 292 -4.04 12.71 23.64
C ARG A 292 -2.63 12.08 23.54
N PRO A 293 -2.41 11.08 22.68
CA PRO A 293 -1.07 10.57 22.44
C PRO A 293 -0.11 11.67 21.99
N PRO A 294 1.17 11.63 22.43
CA PRO A 294 2.18 12.54 21.96
C PRO A 294 2.41 12.35 20.46
N GLU A 295 2.75 13.44 19.77
CA GLU A 295 3.03 13.40 18.34
C GLU A 295 4.32 12.61 18.10
N ALA A 296 4.17 11.43 17.47
CA ALA A 296 5.31 10.59 17.14
C ALA A 296 5.99 11.13 15.87
N ALA A 297 7.29 11.42 15.96
CA ALA A 297 8.08 11.69 14.76
C ALA A 297 8.03 10.46 13.83
N PRO A 298 7.77 10.62 12.52
CA PRO A 298 7.57 9.48 11.60
C PRO A 298 8.79 8.56 11.46
N ILE A 299 9.98 9.08 11.76
CA ILE A 299 11.27 8.40 11.56
C ILE A 299 12.10 8.58 12.84
N GLY A 300 11.97 7.62 13.76
CA GLY A 300 12.83 7.49 14.94
C GLY A 300 13.32 6.06 15.07
N TYR A 301 14.59 5.87 15.41
CA TYR A 301 15.17 4.54 15.68
C TYR A 301 14.62 3.90 16.96
N GLU A 302 13.93 4.69 17.79
CA GLU A 302 13.26 4.22 19.01
C GLU A 302 11.92 4.95 19.17
N MET A 303 10.97 4.27 19.80
CA MET A 303 9.69 4.89 20.18
C MET A 303 9.91 6.02 21.19
N PRO A 304 9.30 7.21 20.98
CA PRO A 304 9.43 8.32 21.91
C PRO A 304 9.13 7.92 23.36
N LEU A 305 9.99 8.33 24.29
CA LEU A 305 9.86 7.99 25.71
C LEU A 305 8.48 8.37 26.31
N PRO A 306 7.90 9.54 26.02
CA PRO A 306 6.56 9.89 26.51
C PRO A 306 5.47 8.89 26.06
N LEU A 307 5.58 8.39 24.82
CA LEU A 307 4.66 7.37 24.30
C LEU A 307 4.85 6.05 25.06
N ARG A 308 6.09 5.61 25.29
CA ARG A 308 6.38 4.39 26.06
C ARG A 308 5.87 4.47 27.50
N ILE A 309 6.03 5.62 28.16
CA ILE A 309 5.52 5.88 29.51
C ILE A 309 4.00 5.73 29.53
N ALA A 310 3.29 6.42 28.64
CA ALA A 310 1.83 6.38 28.59
C ALA A 310 1.29 4.97 28.26
N LEU A 311 1.95 4.24 27.34
CA LEU A 311 1.59 2.84 27.08
C LEU A 311 1.84 1.92 28.29
N GLY A 312 2.91 2.17 29.05
CA GLY A 312 3.14 1.51 30.34
C GLY A 312 2.02 1.80 31.34
N GLN A 313 1.54 3.04 31.42
CA GLN A 313 0.42 3.44 32.27
C GLN A 313 -0.90 2.77 31.84
N HIS A 314 -1.19 2.65 30.54
CA HIS A 314 -2.33 1.87 30.03
C HIS A 314 -2.29 0.42 30.55
N ALA A 315 -1.12 -0.23 30.53
CA ALA A 315 -0.95 -1.60 31.00
C ALA A 315 -1.12 -1.74 32.53
N VAL A 316 -0.57 -0.82 33.32
CA VAL A 316 -0.70 -0.84 34.79
C VAL A 316 -2.14 -0.61 35.21
N ASN A 317 -2.79 0.41 34.64
CA ASN A 317 -4.15 0.81 35.00
C ASN A 317 -5.22 -0.07 34.33
N LYS A 318 -4.82 -1.03 33.48
CA LYS A 318 -5.71 -1.85 32.65
C LYS A 318 -6.73 -1.01 31.87
N HIS A 319 -6.31 0.18 31.47
CA HIS A 319 -7.16 1.10 30.72
C HIS A 319 -7.10 0.71 29.24
N PRO A 320 -8.25 0.42 28.60
CA PRO A 320 -8.27 0.09 27.18
C PRO A 320 -7.65 1.20 26.35
N MET A 321 -6.72 0.85 25.48
CA MET A 321 -6.14 1.74 24.49
C MET A 321 -7.17 1.97 23.39
N ASP A 322 -7.37 3.21 22.97
CA ASP A 322 -8.26 3.57 21.87
C ASP A 322 -7.52 3.56 20.50
N ALA A 323 -8.24 3.94 19.46
CA ALA A 323 -7.73 4.03 18.10
C ALA A 323 -6.63 5.09 17.91
N ASP A 324 -6.68 6.20 18.66
CA ASP A 324 -5.68 7.28 18.58
C ASP A 324 -4.33 6.80 19.11
N TRP A 325 -4.34 6.15 20.28
CA TRP A 325 -3.15 5.53 20.85
C TRP A 325 -2.63 4.36 20.00
N GLY A 326 -3.53 3.55 19.43
CA GLY A 326 -3.16 2.48 18.48
C GLY A 326 -2.45 3.02 17.24
N HIS A 327 -2.93 4.13 16.69
CA HIS A 327 -2.30 4.82 15.57
C HIS A 327 -0.94 5.42 15.95
N ALA A 328 -0.84 6.05 17.12
CA ALA A 328 0.43 6.56 17.63
C ALA A 328 1.48 5.45 17.85
N TRP A 329 1.06 4.27 18.32
CA TRP A 329 1.94 3.09 18.37
C TRP A 329 2.42 2.71 16.97
N ALA A 330 1.50 2.57 16.00
CA ALA A 330 1.85 2.21 14.62
C ALA A 330 2.93 3.11 14.02
N LEU A 331 2.82 4.42 14.26
CA LEU A 331 3.80 5.41 13.81
C LEU A 331 5.08 5.42 14.64
N GLY A 332 4.99 5.23 15.96
CA GLY A 332 6.14 5.34 16.88
C GLY A 332 6.99 4.08 17.01
N ASP A 333 6.50 2.88 16.71
CA ASP A 333 7.30 1.65 16.81
C ASP A 333 8.17 1.45 15.55
N PRO A 334 9.51 1.43 15.67
CA PRO A 334 10.40 1.21 14.53
C PRO A 334 10.31 -0.23 13.97
N ASN A 335 9.80 -1.18 14.76
CA ASN A 335 9.66 -2.57 14.33
C ASN A 335 8.33 -2.87 13.63
N ILE A 336 7.50 -1.85 13.42
CA ILE A 336 6.30 -1.94 12.59
C ILE A 336 6.69 -1.54 11.17
N SER A 337 6.49 -2.46 10.23
CA SER A 337 6.77 -2.19 8.81
C SER A 337 5.74 -1.22 8.27
N LYS A 338 6.22 -0.01 7.92
CA LYS A 338 5.43 1.08 7.37
C LYS A 338 5.69 1.15 5.87
N ARG A 339 4.73 0.67 5.08
CA ARG A 339 4.79 0.79 3.61
C ARG A 339 4.46 2.22 3.16
N THR A 340 4.76 2.52 1.90
CA THR A 340 4.57 3.84 1.27
C THR A 340 3.22 4.53 1.52
N PRO A 341 2.06 3.83 1.59
CA PRO A 341 0.78 4.50 1.91
C PRO A 341 0.78 5.23 3.27
N VAL A 342 1.53 4.73 4.26
CA VAL A 342 1.59 5.34 5.61
C VAL A 342 2.19 6.75 5.54
N THR A 343 3.20 6.96 4.70
CA THR A 343 3.88 8.26 4.56
C THR A 343 3.22 9.14 3.50
N ARG A 344 2.89 8.58 2.33
CA ARG A 344 2.36 9.35 1.19
C ARG A 344 0.93 9.87 1.41
N CYS A 345 0.08 9.10 2.10
CA CYS A 345 -1.31 9.49 2.39
C CYS A 345 -1.62 9.38 3.88
N GLY A 346 -0.74 9.93 4.73
CA GLY A 346 -0.80 9.81 6.19
C GLY A 346 -2.14 10.18 6.83
N GLU A 347 -2.82 11.23 6.37
CA GLU A 347 -4.13 11.62 6.92
C GLU A 347 -5.24 10.62 6.59
N VAL A 348 -5.25 10.11 5.36
CA VAL A 348 -6.22 9.10 4.90
C VAL A 348 -5.92 7.76 5.59
N PHE A 349 -4.65 7.40 5.73
CA PHE A 349 -4.20 6.26 6.53
C PHE A 349 -4.65 6.37 7.98
N ALA A 350 -4.47 7.51 8.64
CA ALA A 350 -4.90 7.71 10.01
C ALA A 350 -6.42 7.51 10.16
N SER A 351 -7.21 8.05 9.22
CA SER A 351 -8.66 7.91 9.22
C SER A 351 -9.11 6.46 9.04
N LEU A 352 -8.52 5.74 8.07
CA LEU A 352 -8.84 4.33 7.84
C LEU A 352 -8.36 3.44 8.99
N PHE A 353 -7.17 3.69 9.53
CA PHE A 353 -6.62 2.95 10.65
C PHE A 353 -7.55 3.01 11.85
N LYS A 354 -8.03 4.20 12.22
CA LYS A 354 -8.94 4.35 13.35
C LYS A 354 -10.26 3.61 13.15
N LEU A 355 -10.83 3.72 11.94
CA LEU A 355 -12.06 3.03 11.60
C LEU A 355 -11.91 1.50 11.65
N ARG A 356 -10.82 0.96 11.09
CA ARG A 356 -10.53 -0.48 11.17
C ARG A 356 -10.24 -0.90 12.60
N TYR A 357 -9.49 -0.11 13.36
CA TYR A 357 -9.22 -0.35 14.77
C TYR A 357 -10.52 -0.52 15.56
N ASP A 358 -11.45 0.43 15.45
CA ASP A 358 -12.74 0.37 16.16
C ASP A 358 -13.60 -0.81 15.71
N SER A 359 -13.50 -1.22 14.45
CA SER A 359 -14.19 -2.41 13.94
C SER A 359 -13.60 -3.72 14.50
N PHE A 360 -12.29 -3.85 14.62
CA PHE A 360 -11.63 -5.06 15.15
C PHE A 360 -11.59 -5.09 16.68
N HIS A 361 -11.51 -3.92 17.32
CA HIS A 361 -11.35 -3.73 18.76
C HIS A 361 -12.32 -2.67 19.31
N PRO A 362 -13.65 -2.91 19.26
CA PRO A 362 -14.67 -1.90 19.64
C PRO A 362 -14.66 -1.51 21.12
N LYS A 363 -13.97 -2.28 21.98
CA LYS A 363 -13.80 -1.99 23.42
C LYS A 363 -12.39 -1.47 23.75
N GLY A 364 -11.56 -1.23 22.74
CA GLY A 364 -10.14 -0.92 22.90
C GLY A 364 -9.26 -2.14 23.22
N LEU A 365 -7.95 -1.98 23.06
CA LEU A 365 -6.96 -3.01 23.40
C LEU A 365 -6.46 -2.84 24.83
N ILE A 366 -6.65 -3.86 25.67
CA ILE A 366 -6.05 -3.89 27.02
C ILE A 366 -4.63 -4.44 26.90
N LEU A 367 -3.65 -3.63 27.31
CA LEU A 367 -2.24 -4.00 27.22
C LEU A 367 -1.85 -4.97 28.35
N PRO A 368 -1.01 -5.98 28.06
CA PRO A 368 -0.53 -6.90 29.09
C PRO A 368 0.44 -6.21 30.04
N HIS A 369 0.26 -6.44 31.35
CA HIS A 369 1.24 -6.03 32.35
C HIS A 369 2.34 -7.10 32.45
N ASN A 370 3.45 -6.89 31.74
CA ASN A 370 4.61 -7.79 31.76
C ASN A 370 5.59 -7.46 32.90
N LYS A 371 6.52 -8.38 33.17
CA LYS A 371 7.50 -8.23 34.27
C LYS A 371 8.71 -7.36 33.91
N THR A 372 8.88 -7.03 32.64
CA THR A 372 10.01 -6.21 32.16
C THR A 372 9.71 -4.76 32.47
N LYS A 373 10.53 -4.11 33.30
CA LYS A 373 10.36 -2.69 33.64
C LYS A 373 10.82 -1.79 32.50
N LEU A 374 10.10 -0.70 32.27
CA LEU A 374 10.46 0.38 31.36
C LEU A 374 11.73 1.05 31.86
N LYS A 375 12.67 1.22 30.94
CA LYS A 375 13.92 1.93 31.20
C LYS A 375 14.09 3.05 30.19
N ALA A 376 14.46 4.23 30.69
CA ALA A 376 14.96 5.31 29.86
C ALA A 376 16.45 5.05 29.57
N SER A 377 16.78 4.82 28.31
CA SER A 377 18.15 4.86 27.83
C SER A 377 18.42 6.17 27.11
N TYR A 378 19.59 6.75 27.35
CA TYR A 378 20.10 7.85 26.58
C TYR A 378 21.47 7.44 26.03
N ARG A 379 21.69 7.68 24.74
CA ARG A 379 23.00 7.49 24.09
C ARG A 379 23.71 8.84 24.08
N PRO A 380 24.80 8.99 24.85
CA PRO A 380 25.54 10.24 24.87
C PRO A 380 26.15 10.58 23.51
N ALA A 381 26.34 11.86 23.25
CA ALA A 381 27.11 12.33 22.11
C ALA A 381 28.60 12.01 22.29
N SER A 382 29.11 12.10 23.53
CA SER A 382 30.49 11.72 23.84
C SER A 382 30.69 10.20 23.79
N ALA A 383 31.61 9.73 22.95
CA ALA A 383 31.94 8.32 22.79
C ALA A 383 32.50 7.65 24.07
N VAL A 384 32.98 8.45 25.02
CA VAL A 384 33.56 7.97 26.28
C VAL A 384 32.52 7.85 27.39
N LEU A 385 31.39 8.56 27.28
CA LEU A 385 30.34 8.52 28.28
C LEU A 385 29.48 7.27 28.08
N ARG A 386 29.32 6.51 29.17
CA ARG A 386 28.35 5.41 29.24
C ARG A 386 27.37 5.68 30.36
N VAL A 387 26.13 5.96 29.98
CA VAL A 387 25.03 6.23 30.92
C VAL A 387 24.20 4.95 31.06
N PRO A 388 24.10 4.38 32.28
CA PRO A 388 23.25 3.22 32.48
C PRO A 388 21.78 3.60 32.30
N ALA A 389 21.01 2.73 31.66
CA ALA A 389 19.57 2.94 31.53
C ALA A 389 18.90 2.95 32.92
N THR A 390 18.14 4.00 33.21
CA THR A 390 17.43 4.18 34.47
C THR A 390 16.01 3.64 34.36
N ALA A 391 15.55 2.89 35.35
CA ALA A 391 14.17 2.45 35.40
C ALA A 391 13.25 3.64 35.64
N ILE A 392 12.17 3.76 34.85
CA ILE A 392 11.14 4.76 35.07
C ILE A 392 10.06 4.11 35.94
N ASP A 393 10.03 4.48 37.21
CA ASP A 393 9.09 3.98 38.20
C ASP A 393 9.01 2.43 38.21
N ASP A 394 7.82 1.89 38.43
CA ASP A 394 7.49 0.46 38.29
C ASP A 394 6.66 0.20 37.01
N LEU A 395 6.83 1.03 35.99
CA LEU A 395 6.08 0.89 34.74
C LEU A 395 6.59 -0.30 33.92
N PRO A 396 5.69 -1.09 33.31
CA PRO A 396 6.05 -2.16 32.39
C PRO A 396 6.50 -1.61 31.03
N ASP A 397 7.52 -2.24 30.44
CA ASP A 397 7.89 -2.02 29.04
C ASP A 397 7.03 -2.89 28.13
N VAL A 398 5.93 -2.33 27.63
CA VAL A 398 5.00 -3.05 26.75
C VAL A 398 5.66 -3.50 25.43
N MET A 399 6.73 -2.84 25.01
CA MET A 399 7.47 -3.13 23.78
C MET A 399 8.34 -4.39 23.90
N ALA A 400 8.59 -4.86 25.13
CA ALA A 400 9.33 -6.10 25.35
C ALA A 400 8.58 -7.36 24.90
N THR A 401 7.27 -7.25 24.61
CA THR A 401 6.47 -8.34 24.05
C THR A 401 5.98 -8.01 22.64
N SER A 402 6.05 -8.98 21.73
CA SER A 402 5.66 -8.77 20.33
C SER A 402 4.17 -9.00 20.05
N ALA A 403 3.38 -9.45 21.04
CA ALA A 403 1.98 -9.82 20.84
C ALA A 403 1.13 -8.64 20.37
N THR A 404 1.15 -7.52 21.11
CA THR A 404 0.42 -6.30 20.74
C THR A 404 0.96 -5.71 19.43
N ARG A 405 2.29 -5.70 19.25
CA ARG A 405 2.91 -5.23 18.01
C ARG A 405 2.37 -5.98 16.78
N LYS A 406 2.23 -7.31 16.86
CA LYS A 406 1.67 -8.11 15.77
C LYS A 406 0.21 -7.75 15.44
N ILE A 407 -0.58 -7.42 16.45
CA ILE A 407 -1.98 -6.96 16.26
C ILE A 407 -1.98 -5.62 15.51
N ILE A 408 -1.17 -4.66 15.96
CA ILE A 408 -1.05 -3.35 15.31
C ILE A 408 -0.48 -3.49 13.88
N GLN A 409 0.54 -4.33 13.68
CA GLN A 409 1.11 -4.63 12.36
C GLN A 409 0.06 -5.16 11.38
N LEU A 410 -0.82 -6.07 11.83
CA LEU A 410 -1.91 -6.58 10.99
C LEU A 410 -2.89 -5.46 10.59
N LEU A 411 -3.22 -4.54 11.49
CA LEU A 411 -4.06 -3.38 11.17
C LEU A 411 -3.37 -2.45 10.16
N VAL A 412 -2.06 -2.21 10.31
CA VAL A 412 -1.27 -1.44 9.33
C VAL A 412 -1.32 -2.12 7.97
N GLU A 413 -1.10 -3.44 7.89
CA GLU A 413 -1.15 -4.21 6.64
C GLU A 413 -2.50 -4.07 5.94
N VAL A 414 -3.61 -4.32 6.65
CA VAL A 414 -4.97 -4.17 6.12
C VAL A 414 -5.19 -2.78 5.55
N CYS A 415 -4.82 -1.74 6.29
CA CYS A 415 -4.99 -0.36 5.83
C CYS A 415 -4.10 -0.03 4.63
N THR A 416 -2.85 -0.51 4.61
CA THR A 416 -1.94 -0.25 3.49
C THR A 416 -2.37 -0.98 2.21
N THR A 417 -2.93 -2.19 2.30
CA THR A 417 -3.46 -2.92 1.15
C THR A 417 -4.69 -2.20 0.56
N GLU A 418 -5.60 -1.72 1.40
CA GLU A 418 -6.77 -0.95 0.92
C GLU A 418 -6.37 0.40 0.30
N LEU A 419 -5.31 1.04 0.79
CA LEU A 419 -4.84 2.33 0.29
C LEU A 419 -3.80 2.23 -0.83
N GLU A 420 -3.38 1.01 -1.21
CA GLU A 420 -2.35 0.80 -2.22
C GLU A 420 -2.70 1.41 -3.60
N PRO A 421 -3.94 1.26 -4.13
CA PRO A 421 -4.33 1.89 -5.39
C PRO A 421 -4.26 3.43 -5.32
N TYR A 422 -4.75 4.02 -4.22
CA TYR A 422 -4.73 5.47 -4.02
C TYR A 422 -3.30 6.00 -3.86
N SER A 423 -2.47 5.33 -3.05
CA SER A 423 -1.07 5.70 -2.87
C SER A 423 -0.29 5.64 -4.18
N ARG A 424 -0.49 4.61 -5.02
CA ARG A 424 0.12 4.53 -6.35
C ARG A 424 -0.35 5.65 -7.27
N TYR A 425 -1.64 5.99 -7.24
CA TYR A 425 -2.19 7.08 -8.01
C TYR A 425 -1.57 8.44 -7.62
N LEU A 426 -1.47 8.72 -6.32
CA LEU A 426 -0.82 9.94 -5.80
C LEU A 426 0.67 10.02 -6.15
N GLY A 427 1.37 8.89 -6.16
CA GLY A 427 2.78 8.85 -6.56
C GLY A 427 3.00 9.32 -8.00
N ARG A 428 2.01 9.12 -8.87
CA ARG A 428 2.03 9.58 -10.28
C ARG A 428 1.39 10.97 -10.46
N ASN A 429 0.43 11.33 -9.59
CA ASN A 429 -0.36 12.55 -9.69
C ASN A 429 -0.49 13.25 -8.32
N PRO A 430 0.57 13.93 -7.82
CA PRO A 430 0.59 14.48 -6.46
C PRO A 430 -0.52 15.52 -6.22
N GLU A 431 -0.81 16.36 -7.21
CA GLU A 431 -1.81 17.44 -7.13
C GLU A 431 -3.26 16.96 -7.34
N ALA A 432 -3.46 15.70 -7.75
CA ALA A 432 -4.78 15.17 -8.10
C ALA A 432 -5.46 14.38 -6.97
N ALA A 433 -5.02 14.56 -5.72
CA ALA A 433 -5.53 13.82 -4.57
C ALA A 433 -7.06 13.93 -4.39
N ASN A 434 -7.59 15.13 -4.60
CA ASN A 434 -9.00 15.46 -4.39
C ASN A 434 -9.82 15.53 -5.69
N THR A 435 -9.28 15.07 -6.81
CA THR A 435 -10.07 14.93 -8.05
C THR A 435 -10.84 13.62 -8.03
N LEU A 436 -11.92 13.55 -8.81
CA LEU A 436 -12.74 12.34 -8.90
C LEU A 436 -11.90 11.07 -9.15
N GLU A 437 -10.90 11.13 -10.02
CA GLU A 437 -10.03 9.99 -10.35
C GLU A 437 -9.26 9.46 -9.14
N GLY A 438 -8.80 10.35 -8.25
CA GLY A 438 -8.15 10.01 -6.99
C GLY A 438 -9.16 9.48 -5.97
N LEU A 439 -10.31 10.14 -5.82
CA LEU A 439 -11.38 9.71 -4.92
C LEU A 439 -11.89 8.30 -5.24
N LEU A 440 -12.00 7.96 -6.52
CA LEU A 440 -12.42 6.63 -6.97
C LEU A 440 -11.45 5.50 -6.58
N GLN A 441 -10.22 5.82 -6.15
CA GLN A 441 -9.29 4.83 -5.58
C GLN A 441 -9.52 4.57 -4.09
N LEU A 442 -10.43 5.33 -3.45
CA LEU A 442 -10.74 5.26 -2.04
C LEU A 442 -12.17 4.76 -1.81
N PRO A 443 -12.41 4.00 -0.73
CA PRO A 443 -13.75 3.78 -0.22
C PRO A 443 -14.48 5.11 0.04
N VAL A 444 -15.77 5.20 -0.33
CA VAL A 444 -16.59 6.44 -0.24
C VAL A 444 -16.57 7.07 1.16
N MET A 445 -16.48 6.24 2.21
CA MET A 445 -16.38 6.70 3.59
C MET A 445 -15.12 7.54 3.89
N LEU A 446 -14.04 7.35 3.13
CA LEU A 446 -12.78 8.11 3.25
C LEU A 446 -12.72 9.33 2.33
N TRP A 447 -13.75 9.59 1.53
CA TRP A 447 -13.78 10.77 0.68
C TRP A 447 -13.80 12.05 1.53
N PRO A 448 -13.21 13.15 1.05
CA PRO A 448 -13.26 14.45 1.71
C PRO A 448 -14.70 14.87 2.00
N GLN A 449 -14.90 15.64 3.07
CA GLN A 449 -16.23 16.08 3.49
C GLN A 449 -17.00 16.79 2.37
N SER A 450 -16.32 17.60 1.55
CA SER A 450 -16.94 18.27 0.41
C SER A 450 -17.53 17.29 -0.62
N ALA A 451 -16.82 16.22 -0.94
CA ALA A 451 -17.28 15.22 -1.90
C ALA A 451 -18.42 14.37 -1.31
N ARG A 452 -18.35 14.03 -0.02
CA ARG A 452 -19.46 13.34 0.66
C ARG A 452 -20.73 14.21 0.73
N THR A 453 -20.56 15.51 0.96
CA THR A 453 -21.68 16.47 0.94
C THR A 453 -22.32 16.55 -0.46
N GLU A 454 -21.53 16.52 -1.54
CA GLU A 454 -22.09 16.47 -2.90
C GLU A 454 -22.86 15.17 -3.18
N LEU A 455 -22.43 14.03 -2.62
CA LEU A 455 -23.20 12.77 -2.69
C LEU A 455 -24.52 12.87 -1.91
N ASP A 456 -24.48 13.41 -0.69
CA ASP A 456 -25.67 13.57 0.15
C ASP A 456 -26.64 14.61 -0.48
N ASP A 457 -26.12 15.65 -1.13
CA ASP A 457 -26.90 16.62 -1.90
C ASP A 457 -27.56 15.98 -3.14
N LEU A 458 -26.86 15.06 -3.82
CA LEU A 458 -27.46 14.29 -4.92
C LEU A 458 -28.58 13.40 -4.40
N GLU A 459 -28.34 12.66 -3.31
CA GLU A 459 -29.34 11.83 -2.64
C GLU A 459 -30.59 12.64 -2.27
N ALA A 460 -30.40 13.81 -1.64
CA ALA A 460 -31.49 14.71 -1.23
C ALA A 460 -32.26 15.30 -2.41
N LYS A 461 -31.59 15.65 -3.51
CA LYS A 461 -32.26 16.18 -4.70
C LYS A 461 -33.04 15.12 -5.45
N ILE A 462 -32.57 13.87 -5.45
CA ILE A 462 -33.26 12.76 -6.13
C ILE A 462 -34.57 12.49 -5.37
N GLY A 463 -34.53 12.44 -4.04
CA GLY A 463 -35.73 12.19 -3.23
C GLY A 463 -36.42 10.89 -3.64
N ASP A 464 -37.72 10.94 -3.93
CA ASP A 464 -38.48 9.79 -4.44
C ASP A 464 -38.55 9.72 -5.99
N ASP A 465 -37.95 10.68 -6.69
CA ASP A 465 -38.03 10.84 -8.13
C ASP A 465 -36.69 10.51 -8.81
N MET A 466 -36.46 11.03 -10.02
CA MET A 466 -35.20 10.92 -10.74
C MET A 466 -34.70 12.28 -11.22
N ILE A 467 -33.38 12.37 -11.41
CA ILE A 467 -32.73 13.57 -11.98
C ILE A 467 -32.04 13.19 -13.27
N ILE A 468 -32.21 14.04 -14.29
CA ILE A 468 -31.51 13.93 -15.56
C ILE A 468 -30.42 15.01 -15.61
N MET A 469 -29.19 14.61 -15.90
CA MET A 469 -28.07 15.54 -16.07
C MET A 469 -27.09 15.02 -17.13
N SER A 470 -26.09 15.80 -17.51
CA SER A 470 -25.02 15.26 -18.35
C SER A 470 -23.99 14.51 -17.50
N PHE A 471 -23.33 13.51 -18.08
CA PHE A 471 -22.26 12.80 -17.37
C PHE A 471 -21.11 13.74 -16.97
N GLY A 472 -20.80 14.73 -17.81
CA GLY A 472 -19.81 15.76 -17.53
C GLY A 472 -20.20 16.64 -16.33
N GLU A 473 -21.49 16.93 -16.14
CA GLU A 473 -21.97 17.68 -14.97
C GLU A 473 -21.79 16.86 -13.68
N LEU A 474 -22.13 15.57 -13.70
CA LEU A 474 -21.90 14.67 -12.58
C LEU A 474 -20.41 14.57 -12.25
N ALA A 475 -19.55 14.34 -13.25
CA ALA A 475 -18.11 14.27 -13.06
C ALA A 475 -17.53 15.61 -12.56
N GLY A 476 -18.06 16.73 -13.05
CA GLY A 476 -17.66 18.08 -12.66
C GLY A 476 -17.96 18.41 -11.20
N ARG A 477 -19.05 17.89 -10.62
CA ARG A 477 -19.38 18.01 -9.18
C ARG A 477 -18.27 17.47 -8.28
N PHE A 478 -17.55 16.45 -8.75
CA PHE A 478 -16.40 15.84 -8.06
C PHE A 478 -15.04 16.30 -8.59
N LYS A 479 -15.00 17.43 -9.30
CA LYS A 479 -13.76 18.05 -9.83
C LYS A 479 -12.92 17.10 -10.69
N SER A 480 -13.57 16.36 -11.60
CA SER A 480 -12.89 15.48 -12.56
C SER A 480 -11.82 16.23 -13.36
N ALA A 481 -10.63 15.65 -13.49
CA ALA A 481 -9.50 16.26 -14.19
C ALA A 481 -9.59 16.09 -15.73
N GLY A 482 -10.48 15.24 -16.22
CA GLY A 482 -10.71 15.05 -17.65
C GLY A 482 -11.68 13.90 -17.96
N PRO A 483 -11.59 13.31 -19.17
CA PRO A 483 -12.42 12.19 -19.56
C PRO A 483 -12.10 10.93 -18.73
N LEU A 484 -13.14 10.23 -18.32
CA LEU A 484 -13.04 9.03 -17.47
C LEU A 484 -12.94 7.77 -18.33
N SER A 485 -12.03 6.85 -17.96
CA SER A 485 -11.96 5.51 -18.55
C SER A 485 -13.15 4.65 -18.08
N ARG A 486 -13.48 3.57 -18.81
CA ARG A 486 -14.57 2.66 -18.45
C ARG A 486 -14.49 2.16 -17.00
N ASP A 487 -13.29 1.80 -16.54
CA ASP A 487 -13.08 1.34 -15.16
C ASP A 487 -13.41 2.41 -14.12
N LYS A 488 -13.07 3.68 -14.40
CA LYS A 488 -13.40 4.82 -13.52
C LYS A 488 -14.90 5.10 -13.51
N VAL A 489 -15.58 5.00 -14.66
CA VAL A 489 -17.04 5.15 -14.71
C VAL A 489 -17.73 4.02 -13.93
N LEU A 490 -17.19 2.79 -14.03
CA LEU A 490 -17.68 1.66 -13.25
C LEU A 490 -17.45 1.86 -11.74
N ALA A 491 -16.27 2.36 -11.34
CA ALA A 491 -16.00 2.71 -9.95
C ALA A 491 -16.95 3.82 -9.44
N LEU A 492 -17.26 4.82 -10.26
CA LEU A 492 -18.22 5.87 -9.93
C LEU A 492 -19.64 5.30 -9.75
N ALA A 493 -20.08 4.44 -10.66
CA ALA A 493 -21.37 3.78 -10.55
C ALA A 493 -21.47 2.92 -9.28
N ARG A 494 -20.37 2.23 -8.88
CA ARG A 494 -20.30 1.49 -7.62
C ARG A 494 -20.29 2.39 -6.39
N ALA A 495 -19.63 3.55 -6.46
CA ALA A 495 -19.65 4.55 -5.40
C ALA A 495 -21.07 5.09 -5.18
N LEU A 496 -21.80 5.41 -6.26
CA LEU A 496 -23.21 5.81 -6.22
C LEU A 496 -24.11 4.69 -5.67
N GLU A 497 -23.89 3.44 -6.10
CA GLU A 497 -24.64 2.28 -5.59
C GLU A 497 -24.46 2.09 -4.08
N SER A 498 -23.26 2.34 -3.54
CA SER A 498 -23.02 2.28 -2.08
C SER A 498 -23.87 3.26 -1.26
N LYS A 499 -24.37 4.30 -1.94
CA LYS A 499 -25.30 5.33 -1.44
C LYS A 499 -26.73 5.14 -1.95
N GLN A 500 -27.08 3.96 -2.46
CA GLN A 500 -28.43 3.65 -2.95
C GLN A 500 -28.87 4.54 -4.13
N ILE A 501 -27.90 5.04 -4.91
CA ILE A 501 -28.13 5.80 -6.13
C ILE A 501 -27.84 4.91 -7.33
N GLY A 502 -28.87 4.67 -8.14
CA GLY A 502 -28.76 4.05 -9.45
C GLY A 502 -28.37 5.05 -10.52
N MET A 503 -27.67 4.56 -11.55
CA MET A 503 -27.27 5.36 -12.71
C MET A 503 -27.68 4.64 -13.98
N GLU A 504 -28.39 5.33 -14.88
CA GLU A 504 -28.59 4.92 -16.27
C GLU A 504 -27.87 5.89 -17.23
N PRO A 505 -27.16 5.41 -18.27
CA PRO A 505 -26.95 4.00 -18.66
C PRO A 505 -26.16 3.16 -17.63
N ASP A 506 -26.65 1.96 -17.30
CA ASP A 506 -26.05 1.08 -16.29
C ASP A 506 -24.81 0.37 -16.85
N VAL A 507 -23.66 1.02 -16.67
CA VAL A 507 -22.34 0.48 -17.01
C VAL A 507 -21.97 -0.78 -16.20
N VAL A 508 -22.56 -0.98 -15.02
CA VAL A 508 -22.35 -2.18 -14.18
C VAL A 508 -23.04 -3.39 -14.82
N ALA A 509 -24.20 -3.18 -15.45
CA ALA A 509 -24.91 -4.19 -16.24
C ALA A 509 -24.34 -4.39 -17.67
N GLY A 510 -23.22 -3.74 -17.99
CA GLY A 510 -22.53 -3.90 -19.28
C GLY A 510 -22.91 -2.87 -20.36
N SER A 511 -23.72 -1.86 -20.03
CA SER A 511 -24.08 -0.79 -20.97
C SER A 511 -22.86 -0.01 -21.50
N ARG A 512 -23.09 0.77 -22.55
CA ARG A 512 -22.07 1.66 -23.12
C ARG A 512 -21.67 2.72 -22.07
N THR A 513 -20.38 3.01 -22.02
CA THR A 513 -19.85 4.10 -21.18
C THR A 513 -20.32 5.46 -21.73
N PRO A 514 -21.00 6.30 -20.92
CA PRO A 514 -21.43 7.63 -21.34
C PRO A 514 -20.24 8.57 -21.57
N LYS A 515 -20.34 9.41 -22.59
CA LYS A 515 -19.44 10.56 -22.83
C LYS A 515 -19.88 11.77 -22.01
N ALA A 516 -19.04 12.80 -21.92
CA ALA A 516 -19.31 13.98 -21.08
C ALA A 516 -20.63 14.70 -21.45
N GLU A 517 -20.95 14.76 -22.74
CA GLU A 517 -22.17 15.33 -23.29
C GLU A 517 -23.40 14.39 -23.26
N ASP A 518 -23.20 13.10 -23.00
CA ASP A 518 -24.29 12.12 -22.95
C ASP A 518 -25.15 12.36 -21.69
N ARG A 519 -26.47 12.19 -21.82
CA ARG A 519 -27.41 12.31 -20.71
C ARG A 519 -27.40 11.04 -19.86
N ILE A 520 -27.45 11.24 -18.56
CA ILE A 520 -27.59 10.19 -17.56
C ILE A 520 -28.80 10.49 -16.67
N ALA A 521 -29.40 9.44 -16.13
CA ALA A 521 -30.45 9.54 -15.12
C ALA A 521 -29.97 8.93 -13.81
N LEU A 522 -30.17 9.66 -12.72
CA LEU A 522 -29.91 9.22 -11.35
C LEU A 522 -31.23 9.03 -10.62
N PHE A 523 -31.38 7.92 -9.91
CA PHE A 523 -32.63 7.55 -9.22
C PHE A 523 -32.33 6.68 -7.99
N VAL A 524 -33.25 6.62 -7.04
CA VAL A 524 -33.07 5.78 -5.83
C VAL A 524 -33.22 4.30 -6.16
N THR A 525 -32.28 3.50 -5.66
CA THR A 525 -32.26 2.04 -5.77
C THR A 525 -32.18 1.39 -4.40
N GLN A 526 -32.68 0.17 -4.28
CA GLN A 526 -32.53 -0.64 -3.09
C GLN A 526 -31.38 -1.65 -3.27
N PRO A 527 -30.72 -2.11 -2.19
CA PRO A 527 -29.60 -3.06 -2.29
C PRO A 527 -29.96 -4.36 -3.03
N GLU A 528 -31.21 -4.81 -2.87
CA GLU A 528 -31.78 -5.99 -3.53
C GLU A 528 -31.94 -5.85 -5.05
N ASP A 529 -32.03 -4.61 -5.56
CA ASP A 529 -32.15 -4.33 -7.00
C ASP A 529 -30.87 -4.69 -7.75
N GLY A 530 -29.72 -4.69 -7.06
CA GLY A 530 -28.41 -4.97 -7.64
C GLY A 530 -28.28 -6.38 -8.22
N ALA A 531 -28.99 -7.37 -7.65
CA ALA A 531 -29.01 -8.75 -8.16
C ALA A 531 -29.94 -8.93 -9.37
N LEU A 532 -30.87 -7.99 -9.58
CA LEU A 532 -31.87 -8.07 -10.65
C LEU A 532 -31.51 -7.23 -11.87
N ARG A 533 -30.34 -6.58 -11.92
CA ARG A 533 -29.99 -5.57 -12.94
C ARG A 533 -30.27 -5.92 -14.40
N ALA A 534 -29.95 -7.14 -14.82
CA ALA A 534 -30.09 -7.59 -16.19
C ALA A 534 -30.82 -8.94 -16.19
N THR A 535 -32.05 -8.93 -16.69
CA THR A 535 -32.81 -10.16 -16.95
C THR A 535 -33.19 -10.19 -18.43
N PRO A 536 -33.39 -11.39 -19.02
CA PRO A 536 -33.93 -11.52 -20.37
C PRO A 536 -35.18 -10.68 -20.62
N ALA A 537 -36.11 -10.67 -19.65
CA ALA A 537 -37.34 -9.87 -19.70
C ALA A 537 -37.07 -8.35 -19.64
N TYR A 538 -36.08 -7.91 -18.86
CA TYR A 538 -35.67 -6.50 -18.83
C TYR A 538 -35.04 -6.05 -20.15
N ASN A 539 -34.16 -6.87 -20.73
CA ASN A 539 -33.52 -6.54 -22.01
C ASN A 539 -34.55 -6.42 -23.14
N ALA A 540 -35.52 -7.34 -23.16
CA ALA A 540 -36.67 -7.30 -24.06
C ALA A 540 -37.48 -5.99 -23.93
N ALA A 541 -37.81 -5.63 -22.69
CA ALA A 541 -38.54 -4.42 -22.36
C ALA A 541 -37.78 -3.14 -22.75
N SER A 542 -36.46 -3.10 -22.51
CA SER A 542 -35.59 -1.99 -22.89
C SER A 542 -35.53 -1.81 -24.40
N VAL A 543 -35.37 -2.88 -25.19
CA VAL A 543 -35.35 -2.79 -26.66
C VAL A 543 -36.72 -2.36 -27.21
N THR A 544 -37.81 -2.84 -26.63
CA THR A 544 -39.17 -2.44 -27.00
C THR A 544 -39.37 -0.94 -26.74
N LEU A 545 -38.89 -0.45 -25.60
CA LEU A 545 -38.90 0.96 -25.24
C LEU A 545 -38.03 1.81 -26.18
N ASP A 546 -36.83 1.34 -26.53
CA ASP A 546 -35.94 2.03 -27.47
C ASP A 546 -36.62 2.26 -28.84
N LEU A 547 -37.31 1.24 -29.35
CA LEU A 547 -38.04 1.33 -30.61
C LEU A 547 -39.27 2.25 -30.50
N ALA A 548 -40.01 2.15 -29.40
CA ALA A 548 -41.17 2.98 -29.12
C ALA A 548 -40.79 4.47 -29.08
N SER A 549 -39.72 4.81 -28.35
CA SER A 549 -39.18 6.16 -28.27
C SER A 549 -38.62 6.66 -29.61
N ALA A 550 -38.03 5.78 -30.43
CA ALA A 550 -37.58 6.15 -31.78
C ALA A 550 -38.74 6.49 -32.74
N VAL A 551 -39.89 5.82 -32.59
CA VAL A 551 -41.10 6.10 -33.37
C VAL A 551 -41.74 7.40 -32.89
N ALA A 552 -41.91 7.59 -31.58
CA ALA A 552 -42.46 8.82 -31.01
C ALA A 552 -41.61 10.05 -31.36
N ALA A 553 -40.28 9.91 -31.46
CA ALA A 553 -39.40 11.02 -31.82
C ALA A 553 -39.28 11.28 -33.35
N ALA A 554 -40.04 10.58 -34.20
CA ALA A 554 -39.85 10.61 -35.65
C ALA A 554 -40.31 11.91 -36.32
N ASP A 555 -41.24 12.63 -35.71
CA ASP A 555 -41.75 13.93 -36.17
C ASP A 555 -40.97 15.14 -35.58
N GLY A 556 -40.11 14.88 -34.60
CA GLY A 556 -39.22 15.85 -33.98
C GLY A 556 -39.76 16.52 -32.73
N ASP A 557 -40.96 16.16 -32.26
CA ASP A 557 -41.55 16.67 -31.01
C ASP A 557 -42.30 15.55 -30.28
N THR A 558 -41.76 15.07 -29.15
CA THR A 558 -42.43 14.03 -28.36
C THR A 558 -43.50 14.68 -27.49
N SER A 559 -44.77 14.35 -27.75
CA SER A 559 -45.89 14.99 -27.07
C SER A 559 -45.97 14.55 -25.59
N HIS A 560 -46.45 15.41 -24.69
CA HIS A 560 -46.65 15.03 -23.29
C HIS A 560 -47.60 13.83 -23.11
N GLU A 561 -48.51 13.62 -24.07
CA GLU A 561 -49.47 12.52 -24.07
C GLU A 561 -48.78 11.19 -24.43
N GLU A 562 -47.89 11.18 -25.42
CA GLU A 562 -47.08 10.01 -25.78
C GLU A 562 -46.17 9.56 -24.63
N VAL A 563 -45.53 10.52 -23.94
CA VAL A 563 -44.70 10.21 -22.77
C VAL A 563 -45.52 9.59 -21.63
N ALA A 564 -46.73 10.11 -21.39
CA ALA A 564 -47.64 9.56 -20.39
C ALA A 564 -48.09 8.14 -20.76
N LEU A 565 -48.35 7.87 -22.04
CA LEU A 565 -48.68 6.55 -22.55
C LEU A 565 -47.51 5.56 -22.38
N LEU A 566 -46.29 5.95 -22.76
CA LEU A 566 -45.09 5.12 -22.59
C LEU A 566 -44.81 4.81 -21.12
N SER A 567 -44.94 5.80 -20.25
CA SER A 567 -44.78 5.62 -18.79
C SER A 567 -45.85 4.68 -18.22
N GLY A 568 -47.11 4.85 -18.62
CA GLY A 568 -48.22 3.96 -18.24
C GLY A 568 -48.03 2.52 -18.75
N HIS A 569 -47.44 2.36 -19.93
CA HIS A 569 -47.04 1.06 -20.46
C HIS A 569 -45.97 0.37 -19.61
N ILE A 570 -44.93 1.10 -19.19
CA ILE A 570 -43.90 0.56 -18.28
C ILE A 570 -44.54 0.10 -16.96
N ASP A 571 -45.49 0.86 -16.42
CA ASP A 571 -46.22 0.50 -15.20
C ASP A 571 -47.06 -0.77 -15.35
N SER A 572 -47.54 -1.03 -16.56
CA SER A 572 -48.36 -2.19 -16.87
C SER A 572 -47.59 -3.52 -16.99
N TRP A 573 -46.26 -3.46 -17.07
CA TRP A 573 -45.40 -4.64 -17.17
C TRP A 573 -45.26 -5.35 -15.81
N SER A 574 -46.29 -6.11 -15.44
CA SER A 574 -46.37 -6.85 -14.18
C SER A 574 -45.34 -7.98 -14.04
N HIS A 575 -44.81 -8.47 -15.16
CA HIS A 575 -43.73 -9.46 -15.21
C HIS A 575 -42.35 -8.88 -14.84
N LEU A 576 -42.22 -7.55 -14.74
CA LEU A 576 -40.99 -6.88 -14.32
C LEU A 576 -41.04 -6.53 -12.84
N SER A 577 -39.86 -6.45 -12.21
CA SER A 577 -39.73 -5.96 -10.84
C SER A 577 -40.01 -4.45 -10.75
N VAL A 578 -40.28 -3.95 -9.54
CA VAL A 578 -40.41 -2.50 -9.30
C VAL A 578 -39.11 -1.78 -9.71
N ALA A 579 -37.96 -2.38 -9.41
CA ALA A 579 -36.64 -1.88 -9.78
C ALA A 579 -36.47 -1.72 -11.29
N HIS A 580 -36.86 -2.76 -12.06
CA HIS A 580 -36.84 -2.73 -13.52
C HIS A 580 -37.73 -1.63 -14.08
N ARG A 581 -38.93 -1.47 -13.56
CA ARG A 581 -39.85 -0.42 -14.02
C ARG A 581 -39.30 0.98 -13.74
N LYS A 582 -38.77 1.24 -12.53
CA LYS A 582 -38.11 2.51 -12.21
C LYS A 582 -36.96 2.82 -13.16
N ARG A 583 -36.13 1.81 -13.43
CA ARG A 583 -35.00 1.92 -14.34
C ARG A 583 -35.41 2.17 -15.79
N LEU A 584 -36.44 1.50 -16.28
CA LEU A 584 -37.00 1.74 -17.61
C LEU A 584 -37.59 3.15 -17.72
N LYS A 585 -38.22 3.67 -16.67
CA LYS A 585 -38.67 5.07 -16.64
C LYS A 585 -37.48 6.05 -16.69
N ALA A 586 -36.40 5.76 -15.96
CA ALA A 586 -35.17 6.54 -16.03
C ALA A 586 -34.56 6.52 -17.45
N HIS A 587 -34.57 5.35 -18.10
CA HIS A 587 -34.13 5.20 -19.48
C HIS A 587 -35.03 5.97 -20.48
N LEU A 588 -36.36 5.91 -20.33
CA LEU A 588 -37.31 6.69 -21.14
C LEU A 588 -37.00 8.19 -21.05
N GLN A 589 -36.78 8.71 -19.83
CA GLN A 589 -36.48 10.12 -19.62
C GLN A 589 -35.19 10.59 -20.32
N ILE A 590 -34.17 9.73 -20.40
CA ILE A 590 -32.96 10.00 -21.20
C ILE A 590 -33.33 10.08 -22.69
N GLN A 591 -34.17 9.15 -23.19
CA GLN A 591 -34.55 9.07 -24.59
C GLN A 591 -35.38 10.24 -25.09
N LEU A 592 -36.18 10.87 -24.23
CA LEU A 592 -36.93 12.08 -24.59
C LEU A 592 -36.00 13.24 -24.95
N GLN A 593 -34.82 13.31 -24.32
CA GLN A 593 -33.83 14.35 -24.60
C GLN A 593 -32.81 13.93 -25.67
N GLN A 594 -32.54 12.63 -25.79
CA GLN A 594 -31.58 12.03 -26.72
C GLN A 594 -32.19 10.77 -27.35
N PRO A 595 -33.05 10.91 -28.38
CA PRO A 595 -33.76 9.78 -28.96
C PRO A 595 -32.79 8.78 -29.62
N PRO A 596 -33.03 7.47 -29.48
CA PRO A 596 -32.17 6.45 -30.05
C PRO A 596 -32.25 6.44 -31.58
N THR A 597 -31.12 6.16 -32.23
CA THR A 597 -31.09 6.00 -33.69
C THR A 597 -31.37 4.55 -34.06
N LEU A 598 -32.17 4.30 -35.11
CA LEU A 598 -32.46 2.94 -35.58
C LEU A 598 -31.19 2.14 -35.90
N ALA A 599 -30.14 2.79 -36.41
CA ALA A 599 -28.85 2.15 -36.68
C ALA A 599 -28.17 1.57 -35.42
N SER A 600 -28.38 2.19 -34.25
CA SER A 600 -27.82 1.71 -32.98
C SER A 600 -28.56 0.48 -32.43
N LEU A 601 -29.79 0.24 -32.88
CA LEU A 601 -30.66 -0.83 -32.38
C LEU A 601 -30.57 -2.12 -33.22
N ASN A 602 -30.16 -2.02 -34.50
CA ASN A 602 -30.05 -3.18 -35.41
C ASN A 602 -29.33 -4.38 -34.80
N LYS A 603 -28.19 -4.16 -34.12
CA LYS A 603 -27.41 -5.24 -33.50
C LYS A 603 -28.15 -6.02 -32.41
N ARG A 604 -29.12 -5.38 -31.73
CA ARG A 604 -29.94 -6.03 -30.69
C ARG A 604 -31.23 -6.64 -31.26
N LEU A 605 -31.62 -6.24 -32.47
CA LEU A 605 -32.87 -6.66 -33.14
C LEU A 605 -32.66 -7.82 -34.12
N ASP A 606 -31.48 -7.90 -34.75
CA ASP A 606 -31.11 -8.98 -35.68
C ASP A 606 -31.30 -10.40 -35.11
N PRO A 607 -30.85 -10.72 -33.87
CA PRO A 607 -30.98 -12.08 -33.31
C PRO A 607 -32.42 -12.47 -32.92
N LEU A 608 -33.40 -11.56 -33.01
CA LEU A 608 -34.77 -11.86 -32.58
C LEU A 608 -35.52 -12.76 -33.60
N PRO A 609 -36.32 -13.74 -33.14
CA PRO A 609 -37.17 -14.58 -33.98
C PRO A 609 -38.30 -13.75 -34.61
N ILE A 610 -38.78 -14.22 -35.76
CA ILE A 610 -39.77 -13.51 -36.60
C ILE A 610 -41.06 -13.19 -35.83
N ASP A 611 -41.51 -14.08 -34.92
CA ASP A 611 -42.73 -13.87 -34.12
C ASP A 611 -42.58 -12.72 -33.12
N ALA A 612 -41.43 -12.63 -32.46
CA ALA A 612 -41.13 -11.53 -31.54
C ALA A 612 -40.98 -10.20 -32.30
N LYS A 613 -40.31 -10.22 -33.47
CA LYS A 613 -40.21 -9.07 -34.37
C LYS A 613 -41.59 -8.57 -34.83
N ARG A 614 -42.52 -9.48 -35.14
CA ARG A 614 -43.91 -9.15 -35.52
C ARG A 614 -44.72 -8.54 -34.38
N THR A 615 -44.51 -9.03 -33.16
CA THR A 615 -45.25 -8.54 -31.99
C THR A 615 -44.75 -7.14 -31.57
N ILE A 616 -43.43 -6.89 -31.67
CA ILE A 616 -42.85 -5.54 -31.56
C ILE A 616 -43.44 -4.62 -32.63
N ALA A 617 -43.49 -5.05 -33.89
CA ALA A 617 -43.98 -4.24 -35.01
C ALA A 617 -45.47 -3.85 -34.83
N SER A 618 -46.31 -4.79 -34.40
CA SER A 618 -47.72 -4.54 -34.09
C SER A 618 -47.87 -3.56 -32.92
N PHE A 619 -47.04 -3.67 -31.88
CA PHE A 619 -47.04 -2.73 -30.77
C PHE A 619 -46.68 -1.30 -31.22
N LEU A 620 -45.67 -1.14 -32.07
CA LEU A 620 -45.27 0.17 -32.60
C LEU A 620 -46.36 0.80 -33.48
N ALA A 621 -47.09 -0.01 -34.25
CA ALA A 621 -48.22 0.47 -35.05
C ALA A 621 -49.39 0.95 -34.17
N HIS A 622 -49.63 0.31 -33.02
CA HIS A 622 -50.61 0.78 -32.04
C HIS A 622 -50.19 2.07 -31.35
N LEU A 623 -48.90 2.19 -31.00
CA LEU A 623 -48.35 3.40 -30.37
C LEU A 623 -48.49 4.62 -31.28
N ALA A 624 -48.09 4.50 -32.56
CA ALA A 624 -48.20 5.59 -33.53
C ALA A 624 -49.65 6.02 -33.81
N GLN A 625 -50.63 5.19 -33.47
CA GLN A 625 -52.06 5.47 -33.66
C GLN A 625 -52.73 6.03 -32.40
N ALA A 626 -52.01 6.12 -31.27
CA ALA A 626 -52.57 6.49 -29.97
C ALA A 626 -53.11 7.93 -29.93
N ASP A 627 -52.46 8.86 -30.63
CA ASP A 627 -52.84 10.27 -30.72
C ASP A 627 -53.94 10.51 -31.78
N GLY A 628 -54.43 9.44 -32.43
CA GLY A 628 -55.52 9.49 -33.41
C GLY A 628 -55.12 9.99 -34.80
N THR A 629 -53.93 10.58 -34.97
CA THR A 629 -53.38 11.02 -36.25
C THR A 629 -51.95 10.52 -36.45
N VAL A 630 -51.72 9.70 -37.47
CA VAL A 630 -50.38 9.19 -37.81
C VAL A 630 -49.74 10.12 -38.86
N SER A 631 -48.58 10.68 -38.56
CA SER A 631 -47.85 11.57 -39.46
C SER A 631 -47.14 10.80 -40.60
N PRO A 632 -46.91 11.42 -41.77
CA PRO A 632 -46.16 10.80 -42.86
C PRO A 632 -44.69 10.48 -42.50
N SER A 633 -44.11 11.18 -41.53
CA SER A 633 -42.78 10.95 -40.98
C SER A 633 -42.72 9.65 -40.18
N GLU A 634 -43.70 9.41 -39.31
CA GLU A 634 -43.82 8.17 -38.53
C GLU A 634 -44.06 6.96 -39.42
N VAL A 635 -44.95 7.07 -40.43
CA VAL A 635 -45.19 5.96 -41.38
C VAL A 635 -43.89 5.59 -42.12
N LYS A 636 -43.10 6.58 -42.56
CA LYS A 636 -41.79 6.31 -43.20
C LYS A 636 -40.80 5.65 -42.24
N LEU A 637 -40.82 6.02 -40.96
CA LEU A 637 -39.95 5.44 -39.96
C LEU A 637 -40.39 4.01 -39.61
N LEU A 638 -41.70 3.77 -39.47
CA LEU A 638 -42.30 2.44 -39.32
C LEU A 638 -42.02 1.54 -40.52
N GLU A 639 -42.11 2.04 -41.76
CA GLU A 639 -41.70 1.27 -42.96
C GLU A 639 -40.22 0.87 -42.90
N ARG A 640 -39.37 1.77 -42.38
CA ARG A 640 -37.94 1.48 -42.18
C ARG A 640 -37.74 0.46 -41.06
N VAL A 641 -38.50 0.54 -39.97
CA VAL A 641 -38.49 -0.44 -38.87
C VAL A 641 -38.95 -1.82 -39.36
N TYR A 642 -40.04 -1.91 -40.12
CA TYR A 642 -40.51 -3.19 -40.71
C TYR A 642 -39.46 -3.80 -41.64
N LYS A 643 -38.79 -2.98 -42.46
CA LYS A 643 -37.66 -3.44 -43.30
C LYS A 643 -36.48 -3.92 -42.46
N THR A 644 -36.11 -3.20 -41.41
CA THR A 644 -35.05 -3.59 -40.47
C THR A 644 -35.38 -4.90 -39.76
N LEU A 645 -36.64 -5.08 -39.35
CA LEU A 645 -37.14 -6.31 -38.74
C LEU A 645 -37.34 -7.46 -39.75
N GLN A 646 -36.99 -7.26 -41.02
CA GLN A 646 -37.16 -8.22 -42.11
C GLN A 646 -38.62 -8.68 -42.30
N LEU A 647 -39.57 -7.79 -42.01
CA LEU A 647 -41.01 -7.99 -42.19
C LEU A 647 -41.48 -7.32 -43.49
N ASP A 648 -42.57 -7.83 -44.07
CA ASP A 648 -43.18 -7.22 -45.24
C ASP A 648 -43.77 -5.85 -44.88
N SER A 649 -43.33 -4.80 -45.58
CA SER A 649 -43.84 -3.43 -45.46
C SER A 649 -45.35 -3.30 -45.72
N GLN A 650 -45.98 -4.25 -46.42
CA GLN A 650 -47.43 -4.26 -46.63
C GLN A 650 -48.20 -4.51 -45.32
N LEU A 651 -47.59 -5.24 -44.36
CA LEU A 651 -48.21 -5.55 -43.06
C LEU A 651 -48.35 -4.31 -42.17
N LEU A 652 -47.50 -3.30 -42.36
CA LEU A 652 -47.61 -2.03 -41.64
C LEU A 652 -48.99 -1.40 -41.85
N TYR A 653 -49.47 -1.38 -43.09
CA TYR A 653 -50.75 -0.76 -43.43
C TYR A 653 -51.93 -1.54 -42.83
N SER A 654 -51.86 -2.87 -42.76
CA SER A 654 -52.88 -3.67 -42.06
C SER A 654 -52.85 -3.44 -40.55
N ASP A 655 -51.68 -3.30 -39.96
CA ASP A 655 -51.53 -3.12 -38.51
C ASP A 655 -51.98 -1.71 -38.08
N LEU A 656 -51.66 -0.68 -38.88
CA LEU A 656 -52.11 0.69 -38.67
C LEU A 656 -53.64 0.82 -38.81
N HIS A 657 -54.21 0.16 -39.83
CA HIS A 657 -55.65 0.10 -40.01
C HIS A 657 -56.36 -0.73 -38.93
N GLY A 658 -55.74 -1.81 -38.44
CA GLY A 658 -56.25 -2.59 -37.30
C GLY A 658 -56.29 -1.75 -36.02
N ALA A 659 -55.22 -1.02 -35.73
CA ALA A 659 -55.13 -0.09 -34.61
C ALA A 659 -56.18 1.03 -34.71
N ALA A 660 -56.36 1.61 -35.91
CA ALA A 660 -57.36 2.66 -36.19
C ALA A 660 -58.81 2.14 -36.16
N ALA A 661 -59.07 0.94 -36.69
CA ALA A 661 -60.41 0.32 -36.73
C ALA A 661 -60.90 -0.06 -35.34
N GLY A 662 -59.99 -0.47 -34.45
CA GLY A 662 -60.31 -0.58 -33.03
C GLY A 662 -60.77 0.77 -32.46
N SER A 663 -60.13 1.89 -32.82
CA SER A 663 -60.48 3.23 -32.30
C SER A 663 -61.88 3.67 -32.79
N SER A 664 -62.25 3.25 -34.00
CA SER A 664 -63.55 3.59 -34.61
C SER A 664 -64.73 2.71 -34.14
N MET A 665 -64.48 1.50 -33.63
CA MET A 665 -65.54 0.56 -33.24
C MET A 665 -66.20 0.84 -31.87
N ALA A 666 -65.62 1.71 -31.03
CA ALA A 666 -66.23 2.12 -29.76
C ALA A 666 -67.21 3.32 -29.91
N SER A 667 -67.24 4.00 -31.07
CA SER A 667 -68.14 5.13 -31.29
C SER A 667 -69.50 4.75 -31.90
N ASN A 668 -69.74 3.51 -32.33
CA ASN A 668 -71.00 3.15 -32.99
C ASN A 668 -71.43 1.69 -32.75
N LYS A 669 -72.18 1.46 -31.66
CA LYS A 669 -73.25 0.44 -31.46
C LYS A 669 -73.70 0.55 -29.98
N ALA A 670 -74.97 0.70 -29.60
CA ALA A 670 -76.19 0.20 -30.23
C ALA A 670 -77.43 1.02 -29.79
N ALA A 671 -78.33 1.29 -30.75
CA ALA A 671 -79.77 1.27 -30.49
C ALA A 671 -80.41 0.50 -31.66
N GLY A 672 -80.95 -0.68 -31.34
CA GLY A 672 -81.68 -1.54 -32.27
C GLY A 672 -83.11 -1.04 -32.55
N PRO A 673 -83.84 -1.74 -33.43
CA PRO A 673 -84.99 -1.18 -34.15
C PRO A 673 -86.33 -1.49 -33.46
N GLU A 674 -87.26 -0.54 -33.43
CA GLU A 674 -88.70 -0.81 -33.43
C GLU A 674 -89.52 0.42 -33.88
N ALA A 675 -90.70 0.14 -34.43
CA ALA A 675 -91.46 1.01 -35.34
C ALA A 675 -92.53 1.90 -34.66
N GLN A 676 -93.01 2.87 -35.46
CA GLN A 676 -94.29 3.63 -35.43
C GLN A 676 -94.32 5.06 -34.83
N GLN A 677 -94.71 5.99 -35.71
CA GLN A 677 -95.01 7.44 -35.62
C GLN A 677 -96.29 7.77 -34.79
N PRO A 678 -96.75 9.03 -34.55
CA PRO A 678 -96.33 10.35 -35.10
C PRO A 678 -96.27 11.60 -34.13
N ALA A 679 -95.58 12.65 -34.62
CA ALA A 679 -95.83 14.11 -34.51
C ALA A 679 -95.91 14.87 -33.15
N THR A 680 -95.01 15.83 -32.91
CA THR A 680 -95.17 17.31 -33.08
C THR A 680 -94.08 18.13 -32.34
N ALA A 681 -93.61 19.20 -33.01
CA ALA A 681 -92.96 20.47 -32.61
C ALA A 681 -92.45 20.67 -31.14
N VAL A 682 -91.31 21.33 -30.82
CA VAL A 682 -90.81 22.68 -31.19
C VAL A 682 -89.30 22.81 -30.83
N LYS A 683 -88.62 23.67 -31.59
CA LYS A 683 -87.27 24.28 -31.47
C LYS A 683 -86.77 24.67 -30.06
N GLY A 684 -85.45 24.64 -29.87
CA GLY A 684 -84.74 25.73 -29.17
C GLY A 684 -83.40 25.41 -28.48
N ALA A 685 -82.33 26.06 -28.94
CA ALA A 685 -81.13 26.51 -28.21
C ALA A 685 -79.91 25.56 -28.03
N THR A 686 -78.93 25.78 -28.93
CA THR A 686 -77.50 26.08 -28.70
C THR A 686 -76.71 25.44 -27.55
N GLN A 687 -75.69 24.67 -27.95
CA GLN A 687 -74.46 24.14 -27.32
C GLN A 687 -73.73 25.04 -26.28
N PRO A 688 -72.90 24.48 -25.37
CA PRO A 688 -71.57 23.95 -25.73
C PRO A 688 -71.20 22.57 -25.17
N ALA A 689 -70.28 21.92 -25.90
CA ALA A 689 -69.72 20.61 -25.63
C ALA A 689 -68.69 20.64 -24.49
N ASN A 690 -68.85 19.73 -23.52
CA ASN A 690 -67.78 19.25 -22.66
C ASN A 690 -67.53 17.78 -23.02
N GLY A 691 -66.61 17.53 -23.95
CA GLY A 691 -66.12 16.20 -24.27
C GLY A 691 -65.04 15.80 -23.27
N GLY A 692 -65.44 15.26 -22.13
CA GLY A 692 -64.53 14.55 -21.24
C GLY A 692 -64.08 13.25 -21.91
N PHE A 693 -62.78 13.11 -22.14
CA PHE A 693 -62.15 11.91 -22.67
C PHE A 693 -62.14 10.83 -21.57
N THR A 694 -62.82 9.70 -21.80
CA THR A 694 -62.79 8.52 -20.93
C THR A 694 -61.86 7.47 -21.53
N LEU A 695 -60.76 7.18 -20.84
CA LEU A 695 -59.84 6.09 -21.19
C LEU A 695 -60.56 4.73 -21.16
N ASP A 696 -60.44 3.98 -22.26
CA ASP A 696 -61.05 2.66 -22.41
C ASP A 696 -60.16 1.59 -21.76
N HIS A 697 -60.58 1.11 -20.59
CA HIS A 697 -59.84 0.15 -19.77
C HIS A 697 -59.68 -1.23 -20.44
N GLU A 698 -60.55 -1.63 -21.37
CA GLU A 698 -60.39 -2.88 -22.13
C GLU A 698 -59.26 -2.77 -23.16
N ARG A 699 -59.07 -1.57 -23.72
CA ARG A 699 -58.01 -1.23 -24.67
C ARG A 699 -56.62 -1.39 -24.06
N ILE A 700 -56.45 -0.83 -22.87
CA ILE A 700 -55.21 -0.92 -22.09
C ILE A 700 -54.93 -2.39 -21.76
N ALA A 701 -55.95 -3.17 -21.40
CA ALA A 701 -55.81 -4.59 -21.07
C ALA A 701 -55.40 -5.47 -22.27
N GLN A 702 -55.84 -5.14 -23.49
CA GLN A 702 -55.47 -5.89 -24.68
C GLN A 702 -54.03 -5.60 -25.11
N LEU A 703 -53.67 -4.32 -25.16
CA LEU A 703 -52.29 -3.87 -25.37
C LEU A 703 -51.34 -4.45 -24.31
N GLN A 704 -51.76 -4.53 -23.05
CA GLN A 704 -51.00 -5.18 -21.96
C GLN A 704 -50.71 -6.66 -22.21
N ARG A 705 -51.67 -7.43 -22.74
CA ARG A 705 -51.47 -8.85 -23.06
C ARG A 705 -50.51 -9.02 -24.23
N GLU A 706 -50.62 -8.15 -25.23
CA GLU A 706 -49.75 -8.16 -26.40
C GLU A 706 -48.31 -7.81 -25.98
N THR A 707 -48.09 -6.76 -25.19
CA THR A 707 -46.74 -6.42 -24.70
C THR A 707 -46.17 -7.47 -23.72
N ALA A 708 -47.00 -8.09 -22.89
CA ALA A 708 -46.56 -9.20 -22.03
C ALA A 708 -46.13 -10.43 -22.86
N ALA A 709 -46.82 -10.70 -23.98
CA ALA A 709 -46.43 -11.75 -24.92
C ALA A 709 -45.13 -11.42 -25.67
N VAL A 710 -44.92 -10.15 -26.07
CA VAL A 710 -43.64 -9.65 -26.63
C VAL A 710 -42.50 -9.92 -25.65
N SER A 711 -42.64 -9.47 -24.39
CA SER A 711 -41.60 -9.63 -23.38
C SER A 711 -41.31 -11.08 -23.06
N ALA A 712 -42.33 -11.96 -23.06
CA ALA A 712 -42.14 -13.40 -22.82
C ALA A 712 -41.43 -14.11 -23.99
N LEU A 713 -41.75 -13.77 -25.24
CA LEU A 713 -41.08 -14.30 -26.44
C LEU A 713 -39.64 -13.80 -26.56
N LEU A 714 -39.39 -12.51 -26.30
CA LEU A 714 -38.04 -11.95 -26.28
C LEU A 714 -37.21 -12.50 -25.11
N ALA A 715 -37.81 -12.75 -23.95
CA ALA A 715 -37.12 -13.38 -22.82
C ALA A 715 -36.61 -14.79 -23.15
N GLN A 716 -37.30 -15.57 -24.00
CA GLN A 716 -36.83 -16.89 -24.46
C GLN A 716 -35.60 -16.80 -25.38
N VAL A 717 -35.40 -15.67 -26.05
CA VAL A 717 -34.28 -15.45 -26.99
C VAL A 717 -33.04 -14.99 -26.23
N PHE A 718 -33.22 -14.11 -25.24
CA PHE A 718 -32.14 -13.68 -24.34
C PHE A 718 -31.72 -14.76 -23.32
N THR A 719 -32.45 -15.87 -23.21
CA THR A 719 -31.99 -17.06 -22.47
C THR A 719 -31.04 -17.96 -23.28
N GLU A 720 -31.07 -17.91 -24.62
CA GLU A 720 -30.18 -18.73 -25.46
C GLU A 720 -28.75 -18.14 -25.57
N ASP A 721 -28.57 -16.84 -25.36
CA ASP A 721 -27.25 -16.19 -25.28
C ASP A 721 -26.62 -16.22 -23.86
N GLN A 722 -27.28 -16.84 -22.87
CA GLN A 722 -26.74 -17.09 -21.52
C GLN A 722 -26.39 -18.56 -21.26
N THR A 723 -26.18 -19.34 -22.32
CA THR A 723 -25.46 -20.62 -22.23
C THR A 723 -24.12 -20.49 -22.93
N ASP A 724 -23.22 -19.71 -22.34
CA ASP A 724 -21.77 -19.89 -22.45
C ASP A 724 -21.09 -19.07 -21.34
N ASP A 725 -21.20 -19.56 -20.10
CA ASP A 725 -20.13 -19.65 -19.09
C ASP A 725 -20.69 -19.86 -17.68
N HIS A 726 -21.13 -21.09 -17.39
CA HIS A 726 -20.85 -21.73 -16.09
C HIS A 726 -21.06 -23.25 -16.14
N PHE A 727 -19.94 -23.95 -15.98
CA PHE A 727 -19.71 -25.36 -15.65
C PHE A 727 -20.92 -26.29 -15.41
N SER A 728 -21.04 -27.29 -16.28
CA SER A 728 -21.37 -28.66 -15.86
C SER A 728 -20.56 -29.68 -16.66
N ASP A 729 -19.99 -30.63 -15.93
CA ASP A 729 -19.08 -31.75 -16.25
C ASP A 729 -18.92 -32.29 -17.70
N SER A 730 -17.63 -32.48 -18.03
CA SER A 730 -16.91 -33.19 -19.12
C SER A 730 -17.47 -34.52 -19.68
N PRO A 731 -17.07 -35.02 -20.91
CA PRO A 731 -15.67 -35.41 -21.23
C PRO A 731 -15.13 -35.23 -22.70
N ILE A 732 -13.79 -35.38 -22.79
CA ILE A 732 -12.77 -35.48 -23.90
C ILE A 732 -13.27 -36.00 -25.27
N SER A 733 -12.72 -35.76 -26.48
CA SER A 733 -11.37 -35.59 -27.12
C SER A 733 -11.63 -35.19 -28.60
N SER A 734 -10.80 -34.54 -29.42
CA SER A 734 -9.37 -34.70 -29.75
C SER A 734 -8.91 -33.58 -30.72
N ALA A 735 -7.66 -33.11 -30.56
CA ALA A 735 -6.88 -32.29 -31.51
C ALA A 735 -6.40 -33.16 -32.74
N PRO A 736 -5.56 -32.71 -33.72
CA PRO A 736 -4.70 -31.51 -33.76
C PRO A 736 -4.51 -30.79 -35.13
N ALA A 737 -3.88 -29.60 -35.13
CA ALA A 737 -2.65 -29.29 -35.89
C ALA A 737 -2.31 -27.76 -35.92
N ASN A 738 -1.17 -27.42 -35.32
CA ASN A 738 -0.12 -26.43 -35.65
C ASN A 738 -0.37 -25.30 -36.66
N THR A 739 0.12 -24.08 -36.38
CA THR A 739 1.43 -23.54 -36.83
C THR A 739 1.64 -22.06 -36.41
N SER A 740 2.72 -21.85 -35.66
CA SER A 740 3.72 -20.75 -35.58
C SER A 740 3.42 -19.27 -35.92
N GLU A 741 3.74 -18.44 -34.92
CA GLU A 741 4.71 -17.31 -34.90
C GLU A 741 4.53 -15.99 -35.68
N SER A 742 4.69 -14.92 -34.86
CA SER A 742 5.47 -13.68 -35.11
C SER A 742 4.78 -12.40 -35.63
N ALA A 743 4.53 -11.50 -34.66
CA ALA A 743 5.03 -10.12 -34.50
C ALA A 743 5.10 -9.12 -35.68
N ALA A 744 4.44 -7.95 -35.51
CA ALA A 744 4.98 -6.57 -35.60
C ALA A 744 3.81 -5.54 -35.65
N CYS A 745 3.62 -4.69 -34.63
CA CYS A 745 4.18 -3.33 -34.43
C CYS A 745 3.55 -2.22 -35.31
N ILE A 746 2.94 -1.21 -34.68
CA ILE A 746 3.12 0.21 -35.04
C ILE A 746 3.02 1.04 -33.75
N GLU A 747 4.14 1.63 -33.31
CA GLU A 747 4.14 3.05 -32.97
C GLU A 747 5.50 3.67 -33.26
N ALA A 748 5.45 4.87 -33.81
CA ALA A 748 6.54 5.61 -34.41
C ALA A 748 6.83 6.87 -33.60
N GLY A 749 8.11 7.20 -33.44
CA GLY A 749 8.56 8.58 -33.61
C GLY A 749 9.36 9.24 -32.47
N ARG A 750 10.71 9.18 -32.64
CA ARG A 750 11.72 10.25 -32.37
C ARG A 750 12.11 10.52 -30.90
N VAL A 751 13.39 10.74 -30.52
CA VAL A 751 14.64 11.12 -31.21
C VAL A 751 15.85 10.50 -30.47
N ASP A 752 16.90 10.16 -31.22
CA ASP A 752 18.21 9.65 -30.78
C ASP A 752 18.94 10.49 -29.72
N GLU A 753 19.51 9.80 -28.72
CA GLU A 753 20.88 10.05 -28.23
C GLU A 753 21.56 8.70 -27.91
N GLN A 754 22.86 8.63 -28.16
CA GLN A 754 23.63 7.41 -28.40
C GLN A 754 23.84 6.55 -27.15
N VAL A 755 23.61 5.24 -27.32
CA VAL A 755 23.85 4.18 -26.33
C VAL A 755 25.34 3.97 -26.10
N THR A 756 25.83 4.30 -24.89
CA THR A 756 27.03 3.67 -24.31
C THR A 756 26.62 2.41 -23.55
N SER A 757 27.38 1.34 -23.74
CA SER A 757 27.13 -0.01 -23.20
C SER A 757 27.39 -0.14 -21.69
N SER A 758 26.99 0.85 -20.88
CA SER A 758 27.36 0.93 -19.46
C SER A 758 26.21 1.05 -18.47
N ASP A 759 24.97 1.14 -18.92
CA ASP A 759 23.87 1.55 -18.02
C ASP A 759 22.95 0.38 -17.69
N ILE A 760 22.88 0.05 -16.40
CA ILE A 760 21.82 -0.80 -15.86
C ILE A 760 20.59 0.11 -15.72
N PRO A 761 19.46 -0.18 -16.41
CA PRO A 761 18.28 0.68 -16.34
C PRO A 761 17.81 0.85 -14.88
N GLY A 762 17.84 2.08 -14.37
CA GLY A 762 17.41 2.41 -13.00
C GLY A 762 18.54 2.80 -12.03
N LEU A 763 19.81 2.68 -12.41
CA LEU A 763 20.97 3.14 -11.64
C LEU A 763 21.77 4.15 -12.44
N ASP A 764 22.34 5.16 -11.77
CA ASP A 764 23.30 6.06 -12.41
C ASP A 764 24.66 5.35 -12.63
N LEU A 765 25.60 6.06 -13.27
CA LEU A 765 26.90 5.52 -13.65
C LEU A 765 27.73 5.07 -12.44
N GLU A 766 27.66 5.81 -11.34
CA GLU A 766 28.45 5.59 -10.12
C GLU A 766 27.90 4.38 -9.34
N HIS A 767 26.58 4.29 -9.18
CA HIS A 767 25.92 3.16 -8.53
C HIS A 767 25.96 1.88 -9.39
N SER A 768 25.96 2.00 -10.72
CA SER A 768 26.17 0.85 -11.62
C SER A 768 27.59 0.29 -11.51
N ALA A 769 28.60 1.15 -11.35
CA ALA A 769 29.97 0.73 -11.10
C ALA A 769 30.14 0.11 -9.70
N PHE A 770 29.48 0.69 -8.69
CA PHE A 770 29.51 0.18 -7.32
C PHE A 770 28.82 -1.18 -7.21
N LEU A 771 27.70 -1.40 -7.92
CA LEU A 771 27.03 -2.69 -8.01
C LEU A 771 27.93 -3.78 -8.63
N ARG A 772 28.68 -3.47 -9.69
CA ARG A 772 29.64 -4.42 -10.29
C ARG A 772 30.76 -4.79 -9.32
N LEU A 773 31.21 -3.83 -8.50
CA LEU A 773 32.19 -4.09 -7.45
C LEU A 773 31.61 -5.00 -6.37
N LEU A 774 30.40 -4.70 -5.89
CA LEU A 774 29.67 -5.48 -4.88
C LEU A 774 29.54 -6.95 -5.29
N VAL A 775 29.08 -7.21 -6.52
CA VAL A 775 28.83 -8.55 -7.09
C VAL A 775 30.12 -9.38 -7.29
N SER A 776 31.31 -8.78 -7.18
CA SER A 776 32.59 -9.50 -7.33
C SER A 776 32.90 -10.49 -6.21
N ARG A 777 32.22 -10.38 -5.06
CA ARG A 777 32.36 -11.26 -3.89
C ARG A 777 30.99 -11.53 -3.29
N THR A 778 30.84 -12.66 -2.61
CA THR A 778 29.57 -13.07 -1.97
C THR A 778 29.37 -12.45 -0.58
N GLU A 779 30.45 -12.00 0.05
CA GLU A 779 30.45 -11.38 1.38
C GLU A 779 31.50 -10.26 1.42
N TRP A 780 31.18 -9.18 2.12
CA TRP A 780 32.08 -8.06 2.36
C TRP A 780 32.06 -7.64 3.83
N SER A 781 33.21 -7.25 4.38
CA SER A 781 33.22 -6.55 5.67
C SER A 781 32.76 -5.10 5.51
N ARG A 782 32.05 -4.55 6.50
CA ARG A 782 31.54 -3.18 6.39
C ARG A 782 32.65 -2.15 6.21
N SER A 783 33.79 -2.31 6.89
CA SER A 783 34.93 -1.41 6.76
C SER A 783 35.54 -1.39 5.36
N GLU A 784 35.58 -2.54 4.67
CA GLU A 784 36.10 -2.60 3.29
C GLU A 784 35.13 -1.95 2.29
N LEU A 785 33.82 -2.08 2.52
CA LEU A 785 32.81 -1.41 1.69
C LEU A 785 32.75 0.10 1.94
N GLU A 786 33.00 0.56 3.16
CA GLU A 786 33.10 1.99 3.47
C GLU A 786 34.30 2.63 2.76
N GLU A 787 35.46 1.96 2.76
CA GLU A 787 36.64 2.39 1.99
C GLU A 787 36.34 2.41 0.48
N ALA A 788 35.74 1.35 -0.06
CA ALA A 788 35.40 1.26 -1.48
C ALA A 788 34.34 2.28 -1.93
N ALA A 789 33.31 2.54 -1.12
CA ALA A 789 32.32 3.58 -1.39
C ALA A 789 32.93 4.98 -1.31
N SER A 790 33.82 5.22 -0.34
CA SER A 790 34.54 6.48 -0.20
C SER A 790 35.46 6.77 -1.39
N ASP A 791 36.12 5.75 -1.94
CA ASP A 791 36.96 5.88 -3.14
C ASP A 791 36.14 6.24 -4.40
N MET A 792 34.83 5.97 -4.39
CA MET A 792 33.88 6.28 -5.46
C MET A 792 33.02 7.52 -5.14
N GLU A 793 33.35 8.29 -4.10
CA GLU A 793 32.60 9.47 -3.61
C GLU A 793 31.13 9.18 -3.21
N LEU A 794 30.80 7.93 -2.91
CA LEU A 794 29.46 7.48 -2.52
C LEU A 794 29.33 7.32 -1.00
N MET A 795 28.14 7.60 -0.47
CA MET A 795 27.78 7.23 0.91
C MET A 795 27.34 5.77 0.94
N LEU A 796 28.05 4.90 1.66
CA LEU A 796 27.80 3.46 1.67
C LEU A 796 26.33 3.10 1.88
N ASP A 797 25.72 3.59 2.98
CA ASP A 797 24.35 3.23 3.32
C ASP A 797 23.34 3.71 2.26
N GLY A 798 23.55 4.89 1.67
CA GLY A 798 22.70 5.41 0.59
C GLY A 798 22.87 4.62 -0.71
N ALA A 799 24.10 4.22 -1.02
CA ALA A 799 24.40 3.42 -2.22
C ALA A 799 23.83 2.00 -2.11
N LEU A 800 23.92 1.36 -0.94
CA LEU A 800 23.30 0.06 -0.68
C LEU A 800 21.77 0.12 -0.73
N GLU A 801 21.17 1.18 -0.19
CA GLU A 801 19.72 1.42 -0.25
C GLU A 801 19.24 1.56 -1.70
N GLN A 802 19.90 2.42 -2.50
CA GLN A 802 19.53 2.65 -3.91
C GLN A 802 19.70 1.39 -4.78
N ILE A 803 20.71 0.57 -4.49
CA ILE A 803 20.93 -0.72 -5.16
C ILE A 803 19.87 -1.74 -4.74
N ASN A 804 19.49 -1.79 -3.46
CA ASN A 804 18.44 -2.67 -2.98
C ASN A 804 17.06 -2.27 -3.52
N ASP A 805 16.75 -0.98 -3.60
CA ASP A 805 15.53 -0.45 -4.21
C ASP A 805 15.42 -0.87 -5.67
N MET A 806 16.52 -0.77 -6.45
CA MET A 806 16.57 -1.30 -7.81
C MET A 806 16.30 -2.81 -7.85
N GLY A 807 16.92 -3.58 -6.94
CA GLY A 807 16.68 -5.02 -6.81
C GLY A 807 15.21 -5.35 -6.55
N PHE A 808 14.55 -4.59 -5.66
CA PHE A 808 13.13 -4.77 -5.35
C PHE A 808 12.23 -4.39 -6.52
N ASP A 809 12.51 -3.29 -7.22
CA ASP A 809 11.70 -2.84 -8.35
C ASP A 809 11.73 -3.83 -9.52
N ARG A 810 12.85 -4.53 -9.71
CA ARG A 810 13.09 -5.36 -10.90
C ARG A 810 12.92 -6.86 -10.66
N PHE A 811 13.38 -7.34 -9.51
CA PHE A 811 13.44 -8.77 -9.18
C PHE A 811 12.64 -9.11 -7.90
N ASN A 812 12.06 -8.10 -7.24
CA ASN A 812 11.25 -8.24 -6.02
C ASN A 812 12.02 -8.86 -4.83
N MET A 813 13.33 -8.60 -4.74
CA MET A 813 14.24 -9.02 -3.67
C MET A 813 15.44 -8.06 -3.54
N PRO A 814 16.08 -7.95 -2.35
CA PRO A 814 17.24 -7.08 -2.14
C PRO A 814 18.54 -7.71 -2.66
N VAL A 815 19.46 -6.88 -3.13
CA VAL A 815 20.80 -7.27 -3.63
C VAL A 815 21.77 -7.54 -2.49
N THR A 816 21.64 -6.81 -1.39
CA THR A 816 22.51 -6.91 -0.21
C THR A 816 21.70 -7.04 1.07
N GLU A 817 22.14 -7.91 1.98
CA GLU A 817 21.52 -8.15 3.28
C GLU A 817 22.58 -8.17 4.40
N GLY A 818 22.20 -7.75 5.61
CA GLY A 818 23.10 -7.74 6.78
C GLY A 818 23.87 -6.43 6.99
N ASP A 819 24.38 -6.23 8.20
CA ASP A 819 25.08 -4.99 8.62
C ASP A 819 26.60 -5.13 8.68
N ASP A 820 27.12 -6.30 9.10
CA ASP A 820 28.54 -6.70 9.08
C ASP A 820 28.65 -8.22 9.42
N PRO A 821 29.03 -9.10 8.47
CA PRO A 821 29.34 -8.79 7.07
C PRO A 821 28.08 -8.44 6.26
N VAL A 822 28.27 -7.69 5.18
CA VAL A 822 27.25 -7.46 4.16
C VAL A 822 27.28 -8.65 3.20
N GLU A 823 26.20 -9.41 3.16
CA GLU A 823 26.01 -10.59 2.33
C GLU A 823 25.32 -10.19 1.00
N ILE A 824 25.80 -10.73 -0.11
CA ILE A 824 25.22 -10.49 -1.44
C ILE A 824 24.24 -11.62 -1.75
N ASN A 825 23.01 -11.28 -2.09
CA ASN A 825 21.97 -12.26 -2.38
C ASN A 825 22.28 -13.01 -3.69
N ALA A 826 22.64 -14.29 -3.58
CA ALA A 826 23.04 -15.12 -4.71
C ALA A 826 21.91 -15.38 -5.72
N ASP A 827 20.64 -15.34 -5.27
CA ASP A 827 19.47 -15.58 -6.13
C ASP A 827 19.31 -14.44 -7.17
N ILE A 828 19.73 -13.22 -6.83
CA ILE A 828 19.73 -12.08 -7.75
C ILE A 828 20.87 -12.16 -8.78
N LEU A 829 21.99 -12.81 -8.45
CA LEU A 829 23.13 -12.92 -9.36
C LEU A 829 22.82 -13.80 -10.59
N GLU A 830 21.89 -14.74 -10.46
CA GLU A 830 21.43 -15.56 -11.59
C GLU A 830 20.50 -14.78 -12.55
N GLU A 831 19.82 -13.73 -12.06
CA GLU A 831 18.90 -12.89 -12.83
C GLU A 831 19.56 -11.58 -13.34
N LEU A 832 20.60 -11.07 -12.66
CA LEU A 832 21.45 -10.00 -13.14
C LEU A 832 22.40 -10.53 -14.23
N THR A 833 21.98 -10.48 -15.50
CA THR A 833 22.91 -10.64 -16.62
C THR A 833 23.83 -9.42 -16.70
N LEU A 834 24.89 -9.40 -15.88
CA LEU A 834 25.93 -8.37 -15.82
C LEU A 834 27.08 -8.61 -16.80
#